data_AF-A0A3B9D2G4-F1
#
_entry.id   AF-A0A3B9D2G4-F1
#
_cell.length_a   1.000
_cell.length_b   1.000
_cell.length_c   1.000
_cell.angle_alpha   90.00
_cell.angle_beta   90.00
_cell.angle_gamma   90.00
#
_symmetry.space_group_name_H-M   'P 1'
#
loop_
_entity.id
_entity.type
_entity.pdbx_description
1 polymer ?
#
loop_
_entity_poly.entity_id
_entity_poly.type
_entity_poly.pdbx_seq_one_letter_code
_entity_poly.pdbx_strand_id
1 'polypeptide(L)'
;MSEATDNQTDAATPESGMESGTYEIIRNRLVSAGNELRSRLGQLNEARREVFGSIETELLSTERITTAHNCIARDMVAVGDRFLFGYNIHFGLKSETELSDVFAVYSHADQNLHAEELDLIADPEFGTDFRDLFRYYKNAVFAKFAVRGPNLFMVFRIGRSVGEIKVFKWIIQESESGVSLQYVDNRSDHEFRFPSQHEFQWTRTRRDDHHYGEHPHVSIKDRVFVETVGGDLTVKIENNTETGEGIYAEPVDHPDQTLDDAEIEYALVGNIILMKVRPYQEKDDRFIVFNEKLQQAMRLDSIRDACILLPDDHGLIFPNGYYLQDGEYKTFDHNLSNMLYERTIAASNGEDYLYVFYNRDSGTYVLLQYNIIEQKVQTPLVCNGWTFFDAGELLCFKAQEDAQKHHAIQIWQTPYVDEGFIPETQSDSFLNKIGNKEIVRGMAECHEVLNLISKEDSYNNLYTDLVKQSSEIVDSYFWLSRDDTFNLAETLGMVNAAARAAVDEFEKVVRVRRNTAEQTAAAKSRTEDILRQIQHRRFEHIDDFVASLADLRSVRGDIISLQELRYVDASLVEELEGGVEEQTERLSRKCVEFLLQESSLQPYEQRVQDEQSRIDGLTKVTDAKTLEEEITGSATELEMLIEIVSNLRIDDATQRTTIIDNISGIFSTVNQARALLKKKIRELASVEGVAEFNSQMKLLNQSVVNYLDVCDEPSKCEDSLTKVMIQLEELEGRFAEFDEFILQLTEKREEVYNAFENRKLQLTEARNKRANALMNAAERVLKGIQSRVSNFETVNDINGYFASDLMIEKVRDIISQLQELEDSVKVDDVQSRLKTIREDAVRQLKDRQELYVDGENTIRLG
;
A
#
# COMPACT_ATOMS: atom_id res chain seq x y z
N MET A 1 -63.08 -22.54 12.17
CA MET A 1 -62.89 -21.29 12.92
C MET A 1 -62.26 -21.65 14.26
N SER A 2 -60.95 -21.55 14.35
CA SER A 2 -60.21 -21.46 15.61
C SER A 2 -58.95 -20.67 15.27
N GLU A 3 -59.03 -19.37 15.52
CA GLU A 3 -58.00 -18.40 15.18
C GLU A 3 -56.80 -18.48 16.12
N ALA A 4 -55.66 -18.16 15.51
CA ALA A 4 -54.33 -18.15 16.05
C ALA A 4 -54.10 -16.97 16.99
N THR A 5 -53.26 -17.21 18.01
CA THR A 5 -52.56 -16.15 18.73
C THR A 5 -51.08 -16.27 18.38
N ASP A 6 -50.60 -15.26 17.66
CA ASP A 6 -49.25 -15.12 17.16
C ASP A 6 -48.31 -14.68 18.30
N ASN A 7 -47.17 -15.34 18.43
CA ASN A 7 -46.13 -14.99 19.40
C ASN A 7 -44.79 -15.02 18.65
N GLN A 8 -44.51 -13.97 17.89
CA GLN A 8 -43.23 -13.77 17.22
C GLN A 8 -42.18 -13.33 18.25
N THR A 9 -41.16 -14.16 18.37
CA THR A 9 -39.92 -13.87 19.09
C THR A 9 -38.99 -13.19 18.09
N ASP A 10 -38.66 -11.92 18.31
CA ASP A 10 -37.63 -11.20 17.56
C ASP A 10 -36.28 -11.90 17.77
N ALA A 11 -35.82 -12.61 16.73
CA ALA A 11 -34.45 -13.07 16.61
C ALA A 11 -33.66 -11.99 15.87
N ALA A 12 -32.66 -11.43 16.55
CA ALA A 12 -31.73 -10.45 16.01
C ALA A 12 -31.02 -10.98 14.75
N THR A 13 -31.12 -10.23 13.66
CA THR A 13 -30.37 -10.42 12.42
C THR A 13 -28.91 -9.97 12.62
N PRO A 14 -27.88 -10.64 12.07
CA PRO A 14 -26.48 -10.36 12.37
C PRO A 14 -26.00 -9.05 11.72
N GLU A 15 -25.13 -8.31 12.42
CA GLU A 15 -24.50 -7.01 12.12
C GLU A 15 -23.67 -6.92 10.80
N SER A 16 -23.79 -7.88 9.88
CA SER A 16 -22.91 -8.02 8.71
C SER A 16 -23.14 -7.02 7.55
N GLY A 17 -24.19 -6.19 7.62
CA GLY A 17 -24.60 -5.25 6.55
C GLY A 17 -24.39 -3.75 6.81
N MET A 18 -23.94 -3.32 7.99
CA MET A 18 -23.90 -1.88 8.34
C MET A 18 -22.68 -1.11 7.76
N GLU A 19 -21.56 -1.78 7.49
CA GLU A 19 -20.35 -1.10 7.01
C GLU A 19 -20.44 -0.70 5.53
N SER A 20 -21.01 -1.55 4.66
CA SER A 20 -21.22 -1.23 3.23
C SER A 20 -22.12 0.00 3.03
N GLY A 21 -23.14 0.16 3.88
CA GLY A 21 -24.00 1.34 3.85
C GLY A 21 -23.29 2.62 4.29
N THR A 22 -22.29 2.52 5.17
CA THR A 22 -21.59 3.70 5.70
C THR A 22 -20.73 4.37 4.63
N TYR A 23 -19.95 3.59 3.89
CA TYR A 23 -19.14 4.10 2.77
C TYR A 23 -20.00 4.72 1.67
N GLU A 24 -21.07 4.04 1.24
CA GLU A 24 -21.98 4.56 0.21
C GLU A 24 -22.69 5.84 0.66
N ILE A 25 -23.09 5.94 1.93
CA ILE A 25 -23.65 7.18 2.51
C ILE A 25 -22.63 8.32 2.46
N ILE A 26 -21.37 8.06 2.79
CA ILE A 26 -20.30 9.07 2.73
C ILE A 26 -20.06 9.52 1.29
N ARG A 27 -19.99 8.58 0.33
CA ARG A 27 -19.85 8.90 -1.09
C ARG A 27 -21.01 9.74 -1.62
N ASN A 28 -22.25 9.40 -1.24
CA ASN A 28 -23.43 10.20 -1.60
C ASN A 28 -23.39 11.62 -1.00
N ARG A 29 -22.89 11.77 0.23
CA ARG A 29 -22.69 13.10 0.84
C ARG A 29 -21.63 13.90 0.08
N LEU A 30 -20.53 13.27 -0.32
CA LEU A 30 -19.47 13.92 -1.10
C LEU A 30 -19.99 14.40 -2.45
N VAL A 31 -20.74 13.57 -3.16
CA VAL A 31 -21.38 13.94 -4.45
C VAL A 31 -22.37 15.08 -4.27
N SER A 32 -23.18 15.06 -3.21
CA SER A 32 -24.11 16.15 -2.89
C SER A 32 -23.38 17.47 -2.62
N ALA A 33 -22.30 17.44 -1.82
CA ALA A 33 -21.46 18.60 -1.56
C ALA A 33 -20.78 19.13 -2.85
N GLY A 34 -20.34 18.24 -3.73
CA GLY A 34 -19.81 18.59 -5.06
C GLY A 34 -20.85 19.26 -5.95
N ASN A 35 -22.10 18.78 -5.95
CA ASN A 35 -23.18 19.41 -6.72
C ASN A 35 -23.50 20.83 -6.22
N GLU A 36 -23.50 21.04 -4.90
CA GLU A 36 -23.70 22.37 -4.30
C GLU A 36 -22.51 23.30 -4.62
N LEU A 37 -21.27 22.81 -4.52
CA LEU A 37 -20.07 23.55 -4.93
C LEU A 37 -20.15 23.97 -6.41
N ARG A 38 -20.54 23.06 -7.31
CA ARG A 38 -20.72 23.33 -8.74
C ARG A 38 -21.77 24.42 -8.98
N SER A 39 -22.88 24.38 -8.25
CA SER A 39 -23.95 25.39 -8.33
C SER A 39 -23.45 26.78 -7.95
N ARG A 40 -22.78 26.91 -6.80
CA ARG A 40 -22.24 28.19 -6.30
C ARG A 40 -21.10 28.73 -7.16
N LEU A 41 -20.24 27.86 -7.70
CA LEU A 41 -19.21 28.25 -8.67
C LEU A 41 -19.84 28.80 -9.96
N GLY A 42 -20.93 28.21 -10.43
CA GLY A 42 -21.68 28.73 -11.58
C GLY A 42 -22.21 30.15 -11.32
N GLN A 43 -22.74 30.41 -10.13
CA GLN A 43 -23.19 31.75 -9.72
C GLN A 43 -22.03 32.75 -9.65
N LEU A 44 -20.87 32.33 -9.10
CA LEU A 44 -19.67 33.16 -9.06
C LEU A 44 -19.17 33.48 -10.47
N ASN A 45 -19.17 32.50 -11.38
CA ASN A 45 -18.74 32.72 -12.76
C ASN A 45 -19.63 33.76 -13.47
N GLU A 46 -20.94 33.66 -13.28
CA GLU A 46 -21.89 34.60 -13.88
C GLU A 46 -21.67 36.03 -13.35
N ALA A 47 -21.59 36.18 -12.02
CA ALA A 47 -21.30 37.48 -11.41
C ALA A 47 -19.94 38.06 -11.84
N ARG A 48 -18.93 37.19 -12.03
CA ARG A 48 -17.61 37.57 -12.55
C ARG A 48 -17.73 38.10 -13.99
N ARG A 49 -18.45 37.40 -14.87
CA ARG A 49 -18.68 37.81 -16.27
C ARG A 49 -19.39 39.16 -16.36
N GLU A 50 -20.38 39.41 -15.52
CA GLU A 50 -21.08 40.71 -15.46
C GLU A 50 -20.16 41.87 -15.03
N VAL A 51 -19.18 41.62 -14.15
CA VAL A 51 -18.29 42.67 -13.61
C VAL A 51 -17.12 42.97 -14.56
N PHE A 52 -16.48 41.93 -15.10
CA PHE A 52 -15.26 42.06 -15.89
C PHE A 52 -15.49 42.08 -17.41
N GLY A 53 -16.72 41.78 -17.85
CA GLY A 53 -17.04 41.55 -19.26
C GLY A 53 -16.54 40.19 -19.72
N SER A 54 -17.30 39.54 -20.60
CA SER A 54 -16.90 38.30 -21.26
C SER A 54 -16.96 38.49 -22.77
N ILE A 55 -15.83 38.27 -23.45
CA ILE A 55 -15.78 38.20 -24.91
C ILE A 55 -15.78 36.71 -25.26
N GLU A 56 -16.93 36.20 -25.71
CA GLU A 56 -17.03 34.82 -26.15
C GLU A 56 -16.39 34.64 -27.53
N THR A 57 -15.93 33.41 -27.80
CA THR A 57 -15.37 33.07 -29.11
C THR A 57 -16.48 32.69 -30.07
N GLU A 58 -16.75 33.54 -31.07
CA GLU A 58 -17.81 33.32 -32.06
C GLU A 58 -17.40 33.74 -33.48
N LEU A 59 -17.94 33.06 -34.49
CA LEU A 59 -17.73 33.41 -35.89
C LEU A 59 -18.64 34.59 -36.25
N LEU A 60 -18.06 35.76 -36.49
CA LEU A 60 -18.79 36.97 -36.88
C LEU A 60 -19.22 36.91 -38.35
N SER A 61 -18.27 36.64 -39.25
CA SER A 61 -18.52 36.63 -40.69
C SER A 61 -17.50 35.77 -41.46
N THR A 62 -17.77 35.56 -42.74
CA THR A 62 -16.83 34.95 -43.68
C THR A 62 -16.76 35.79 -44.94
N GLU A 63 -15.67 36.51 -45.09
CA GLU A 63 -15.38 37.38 -46.22
C GLU A 63 -14.58 36.67 -47.30
N ARG A 64 -14.52 37.26 -48.50
CA ARG A 64 -13.74 36.72 -49.61
C ARG A 64 -12.79 37.76 -50.16
N ILE A 65 -11.51 37.46 -50.10
CA ILE A 65 -10.49 38.23 -50.81
C ILE A 65 -10.25 37.63 -52.20
N THR A 66 -9.96 38.50 -53.17
CA THR A 66 -9.64 38.09 -54.54
C THR A 66 -8.26 38.57 -54.92
N THR A 67 -7.40 37.64 -55.33
CA THR A 67 -6.04 37.91 -55.82
C THR A 67 -6.02 38.08 -57.35
N ALA A 68 -4.97 38.71 -57.89
CA ALA A 68 -4.85 38.96 -59.33
C ALA A 68 -4.72 37.66 -60.15
N HIS A 69 -4.00 36.68 -59.60
CA HIS A 69 -3.65 35.42 -60.22
C HIS A 69 -4.12 34.23 -59.36
N ASN A 70 -4.27 33.06 -59.97
CA ASN A 70 -4.49 31.84 -59.19
C ASN A 70 -3.25 31.59 -58.32
N CYS A 71 -3.43 31.52 -57.02
CA CYS A 71 -2.36 31.32 -56.07
C CYS A 71 -2.74 30.33 -54.97
N ILE A 72 -1.74 29.82 -54.28
CA ILE A 72 -1.90 29.05 -53.05
C ILE A 72 -1.59 30.01 -51.90
N ALA A 73 -2.63 30.38 -51.16
CA ALA A 73 -2.52 31.21 -49.96
C ALA A 73 -1.65 30.53 -48.92
N ARG A 74 -0.75 31.28 -48.28
CA ARG A 74 0.28 30.68 -47.41
C ARG A 74 0.30 31.22 -45.99
N ASP A 75 0.17 32.53 -45.79
CA ASP A 75 0.12 33.09 -44.44
C ASP A 75 -0.45 34.52 -44.45
N MET A 76 -0.70 35.10 -43.27
CA MET A 76 -1.04 36.52 -43.12
C MET A 76 -0.44 37.14 -41.85
N VAL A 77 -0.38 38.47 -41.78
CA VAL A 77 0.03 39.19 -40.56
C VAL A 77 -0.58 40.59 -40.52
N ALA A 78 -1.13 40.99 -39.37
CA ALA A 78 -1.61 42.36 -39.15
C ALA A 78 -0.45 43.34 -38.92
N VAL A 79 -0.67 44.58 -39.38
CA VAL A 79 0.20 45.75 -39.23
C VAL A 79 -0.71 46.96 -39.04
N GLY A 80 -1.10 47.23 -37.80
CA GLY A 80 -2.14 48.19 -37.47
C GLY A 80 -3.52 47.72 -37.96
N ASP A 81 -4.25 48.61 -38.66
CA ASP A 81 -5.56 48.37 -39.26
C ASP A 81 -5.52 47.61 -40.60
N ARG A 82 -4.32 47.26 -41.07
CA ARG A 82 -4.06 46.52 -42.30
C ARG A 82 -3.47 45.16 -42.01
N PHE A 83 -3.56 44.25 -42.97
CA PHE A 83 -2.82 42.99 -42.94
C PHE A 83 -2.17 42.69 -44.28
N LEU A 84 -0.99 42.07 -44.20
CA LEU A 84 -0.30 41.48 -45.34
C LEU A 84 -0.81 40.06 -45.55
N PHE A 85 -1.19 39.77 -46.79
CA PHE A 85 -1.61 38.44 -47.24
C PHE A 85 -0.52 37.86 -48.15
N GLY A 86 0.10 36.76 -47.71
CA GLY A 86 1.19 36.09 -48.41
C GLY A 86 0.71 34.83 -49.13
N TYR A 87 1.13 34.65 -50.38
CA TYR A 87 0.74 33.53 -51.22
C TYR A 87 1.85 33.17 -52.20
N ASN A 88 1.71 32.00 -52.82
CA ASN A 88 2.64 31.51 -53.84
C ASN A 88 1.91 31.32 -55.17
N ILE A 89 2.49 31.87 -56.25
CA ILE A 89 2.03 31.64 -57.62
C ILE A 89 2.99 30.68 -58.32
N HIS A 90 2.45 29.72 -59.07
CA HIS A 90 3.25 28.90 -59.98
C HIS A 90 3.18 29.48 -61.41
N PHE A 91 4.22 30.22 -61.82
CA PHE A 91 4.31 30.76 -63.17
C PHE A 91 4.90 29.74 -64.15
N GLY A 92 4.22 29.52 -65.28
CA GLY A 92 4.75 28.68 -66.36
C GLY A 92 5.67 29.41 -67.36
N LEU A 93 5.46 30.72 -67.57
CA LEU A 93 6.10 31.49 -68.67
C LEU A 93 6.63 32.90 -68.25
N LYS A 94 6.39 33.36 -67.02
CA LYS A 94 6.88 34.67 -66.52
C LYS A 94 8.34 34.52 -66.09
N SER A 95 9.21 35.45 -66.48
CA SER A 95 10.66 35.39 -66.25
C SER A 95 11.14 36.08 -64.97
N GLU A 96 10.34 36.97 -64.38
CA GLU A 96 10.65 37.67 -63.13
C GLU A 96 9.43 37.68 -62.20
N THR A 97 9.67 37.42 -60.91
CA THR A 97 8.65 37.48 -59.84
C THR A 97 8.62 38.89 -59.25
N GLU A 98 7.45 39.50 -59.20
CA GLU A 98 7.19 40.83 -58.63
C GLU A 98 6.62 40.72 -57.20
N LEU A 99 6.62 41.82 -56.44
CA LEU A 99 6.07 41.83 -55.06
C LEU A 99 4.59 41.44 -55.03
N SER A 100 3.80 41.93 -56.00
CA SER A 100 2.38 41.60 -56.18
C SER A 100 2.12 40.16 -56.61
N ASP A 101 3.17 39.37 -56.86
CA ASP A 101 3.03 37.94 -57.14
C ASP A 101 3.10 37.08 -55.86
N VAL A 102 3.50 37.69 -54.74
CA VAL A 102 3.72 36.99 -53.46
C VAL A 102 2.93 37.63 -52.32
N PHE A 103 2.67 38.95 -52.39
CA PHE A 103 2.00 39.71 -51.34
C PHE A 103 0.81 40.49 -51.88
N ALA A 104 -0.17 40.70 -51.00
CA ALA A 104 -1.25 41.67 -51.15
C ALA A 104 -1.47 42.36 -49.79
N VAL A 105 -1.93 43.61 -49.81
CA VAL A 105 -2.29 44.36 -48.60
C VAL A 105 -3.80 44.53 -48.61
N TYR A 106 -4.41 44.35 -47.45
CA TYR A 106 -5.83 44.63 -47.24
C TYR A 106 -6.01 45.44 -45.94
N SER A 107 -6.96 46.37 -45.90
CA SER A 107 -7.44 46.98 -44.67
C SER A 107 -8.65 46.23 -44.12
N HIS A 108 -8.75 46.22 -42.80
CA HIS A 108 -9.87 45.69 -42.05
C HIS A 108 -10.64 46.85 -41.41
N ALA A 109 -11.87 47.09 -41.87
CA ALA A 109 -12.75 48.12 -41.31
C ALA A 109 -14.20 47.66 -41.38
N ASP A 110 -14.96 47.86 -40.30
CA ASP A 110 -16.38 47.47 -40.19
C ASP A 110 -16.66 46.02 -40.63
N GLN A 111 -15.80 45.07 -40.24
CA GLN A 111 -15.87 43.64 -40.63
C GLN A 111 -15.79 43.39 -42.15
N ASN A 112 -15.36 44.37 -42.94
CA ASN A 112 -15.13 44.24 -44.37
C ASN A 112 -13.62 44.30 -44.68
N LEU A 113 -13.24 43.64 -45.78
CA LEU A 113 -11.84 43.57 -46.24
C LEU A 113 -11.69 44.36 -47.56
N HIS A 114 -10.85 45.38 -47.55
CA HIS A 114 -10.62 46.25 -48.71
C HIS A 114 -9.18 46.08 -49.23
N ALA A 115 -9.01 45.85 -50.54
CA ALA A 115 -7.69 45.73 -51.14
C ALA A 115 -6.98 47.09 -51.21
N GLU A 116 -5.71 47.13 -50.85
CA GLU A 116 -4.85 48.32 -50.89
C GLU A 116 -3.60 48.12 -51.76
N GLU A 117 -2.92 49.23 -52.06
CA GLU A 117 -1.62 49.21 -52.74
C GLU A 117 -0.50 48.68 -51.82
N LEU A 118 0.59 48.19 -52.41
CA LEU A 118 1.71 47.56 -51.69
C LEU A 118 2.67 48.56 -51.01
N ASP A 119 2.25 49.82 -50.84
CA ASP A 119 3.07 50.90 -50.28
C ASP A 119 3.63 50.56 -48.89
N LEU A 120 2.92 49.74 -48.12
CA LEU A 120 3.35 49.27 -46.79
C LEU A 120 4.70 48.54 -46.81
N ILE A 121 5.04 47.89 -47.93
CA ILE A 121 6.28 47.11 -48.11
C ILE A 121 7.09 47.60 -49.32
N ALA A 122 6.76 48.76 -49.88
CA ALA A 122 7.38 49.31 -51.08
C ALA A 122 8.73 50.01 -50.76
N ASP A 123 9.65 49.27 -50.15
CA ASP A 123 11.02 49.74 -49.90
C ASP A 123 11.96 49.42 -51.09
N PRO A 124 12.73 50.39 -51.61
CA PRO A 124 13.61 50.16 -52.77
C PRO A 124 14.74 49.14 -52.55
N GLU A 125 15.27 49.07 -51.33
CA GLU A 125 16.33 48.12 -50.97
C GLU A 125 15.73 46.72 -50.86
N PHE A 126 14.57 46.58 -50.19
CA PHE A 126 13.81 45.34 -50.16
C PHE A 126 13.44 44.85 -51.57
N GLY A 127 12.97 45.73 -52.45
CA GLY A 127 12.61 45.36 -53.82
C GLY A 127 13.80 44.86 -54.66
N THR A 128 15.02 45.28 -54.33
CA THR A 128 16.25 44.75 -54.94
C THR A 128 16.58 43.37 -54.39
N ASP A 129 16.60 43.25 -53.06
CA ASP A 129 16.90 41.99 -52.37
C ASP A 129 15.87 40.88 -52.64
N PHE A 130 14.60 41.24 -52.79
CA PHE A 130 13.52 40.33 -53.18
C PHE A 130 13.71 39.78 -54.59
N ARG A 131 14.07 40.63 -55.56
CA ARG A 131 14.36 40.17 -56.94
C ARG A 131 15.58 39.27 -56.99
N ASP A 132 16.61 39.59 -56.22
CA ASP A 132 17.82 38.78 -56.11
C ASP A 132 17.50 37.39 -55.52
N LEU A 133 16.60 37.29 -54.54
CA LEU A 133 16.14 35.99 -54.00
C LEU A 133 15.63 35.06 -55.12
N PHE A 134 14.66 35.51 -55.91
CA PHE A 134 14.08 34.68 -56.98
C PHE A 134 15.03 34.47 -58.16
N ARG A 135 16.00 35.37 -58.37
CA ARG A 135 17.04 35.23 -59.39
C ARG A 135 18.05 34.14 -59.04
N TYR A 136 18.49 34.08 -57.78
CA TYR A 136 19.52 33.13 -57.35
C TYR A 136 18.96 31.79 -56.87
N TYR A 137 17.73 31.76 -56.35
CA TYR A 137 17.12 30.57 -55.77
C TYR A 137 15.86 30.15 -56.54
N LYS A 138 16.00 29.16 -57.42
CA LYS A 138 14.89 28.67 -58.28
C LYS A 138 13.70 28.08 -57.52
N ASN A 139 13.92 27.56 -56.32
CA ASN A 139 12.88 26.96 -55.49
C ASN A 139 12.39 27.92 -54.39
N ALA A 140 12.71 29.22 -54.51
CA ALA A 140 12.24 30.23 -53.57
C ALA A 140 10.71 30.24 -53.53
N VAL A 141 10.15 29.98 -52.35
CA VAL A 141 8.72 30.11 -52.06
C VAL A 141 8.54 30.84 -50.74
N PHE A 142 7.53 31.69 -50.67
CA PHE A 142 7.14 32.30 -49.41
C PHE A 142 6.65 31.21 -48.45
N ALA A 143 7.13 31.24 -47.20
CA ALA A 143 6.87 30.21 -46.22
C ALA A 143 5.92 30.69 -45.12
N LYS A 144 6.23 31.83 -44.47
CA LYS A 144 5.42 32.42 -43.40
C LYS A 144 5.85 33.85 -43.03
N PHE A 145 4.97 34.54 -42.32
CA PHE A 145 5.32 35.72 -41.52
C PHE A 145 5.64 35.30 -40.08
N ALA A 146 6.53 36.03 -39.40
CA ALA A 146 6.78 35.82 -37.98
C ALA A 146 7.05 37.13 -37.26
N VAL A 147 6.31 37.41 -36.19
CA VAL A 147 6.50 38.60 -35.35
C VAL A 147 7.19 38.22 -34.04
N ARG A 148 8.25 38.95 -33.69
CA ARG A 148 8.99 38.79 -32.42
C ARG A 148 9.37 40.17 -31.87
N GLY A 149 8.67 40.58 -30.82
CA GLY A 149 8.77 41.95 -30.31
C GLY A 149 8.46 42.95 -31.43
N PRO A 150 9.28 43.98 -31.65
CA PRO A 150 9.05 44.98 -32.70
C PRO A 150 9.44 44.52 -34.11
N ASN A 151 9.92 43.27 -34.29
CA ASN A 151 10.43 42.81 -35.58
C ASN A 151 9.41 41.92 -36.30
N LEU A 152 9.22 42.19 -37.58
CA LEU A 152 8.52 41.32 -38.53
C LEU A 152 9.54 40.63 -39.44
N PHE A 153 9.45 39.31 -39.52
CA PHE A 153 10.27 38.48 -40.38
C PHE A 153 9.41 37.90 -41.51
N MET A 154 9.80 38.14 -42.76
CA MET A 154 9.23 37.46 -43.92
C MET A 154 10.15 36.29 -44.29
N VAL A 155 9.67 35.06 -44.07
CA VAL A 155 10.47 33.85 -44.22
C VAL A 155 10.20 33.20 -45.56
N PHE A 156 11.27 32.92 -46.31
CA PHE A 156 11.24 32.22 -47.59
C PHE A 156 12.00 30.90 -47.48
N ARG A 157 11.44 29.83 -48.02
CA ARG A 157 12.17 28.57 -48.22
C ARG A 157 12.87 28.64 -49.57
N ILE A 158 14.20 28.46 -49.58
CA ILE A 158 15.03 28.63 -50.78
C ILE A 158 15.50 27.31 -51.41
N GLY A 159 15.30 26.19 -50.72
CA GLY A 159 15.67 24.87 -51.21
C GLY A 159 14.63 23.80 -50.89
N ARG A 160 15.07 22.54 -50.85
CA ARG A 160 14.15 21.39 -50.69
C ARG A 160 13.82 21.11 -49.23
N SER A 161 14.75 21.39 -48.32
CA SER A 161 14.54 21.23 -46.89
C SER A 161 13.81 22.44 -46.32
N VAL A 162 12.89 22.21 -45.37
CA VAL A 162 12.24 23.29 -44.60
C VAL A 162 13.22 24.14 -43.79
N GLY A 163 14.43 23.63 -43.52
CA GLY A 163 15.52 24.34 -42.84
C GLY A 163 16.28 25.34 -43.70
N GLU A 164 16.23 25.21 -45.02
CA GLU A 164 16.93 26.10 -45.96
C GLU A 164 16.09 27.36 -46.18
N ILE A 165 16.30 28.35 -45.32
CA ILE A 165 15.52 29.59 -45.31
C ILE A 165 16.35 30.83 -45.64
N LYS A 166 15.67 31.85 -46.17
CA LYS A 166 16.13 33.23 -46.25
C LYS A 166 15.08 34.11 -45.60
N VAL A 167 15.52 35.08 -44.81
CA VAL A 167 14.60 35.91 -44.01
C VAL A 167 14.85 37.37 -44.32
N PHE A 168 13.77 38.11 -44.59
CA PHE A 168 13.79 39.57 -44.65
C PHE A 168 13.28 40.12 -43.34
N LYS A 169 14.08 40.97 -42.70
CA LYS A 169 13.77 41.58 -41.41
C LYS A 169 13.23 42.99 -41.61
N TRP A 170 12.15 43.27 -40.90
CA TRP A 170 11.46 44.54 -40.84
C TRP A 170 11.27 44.95 -39.37
N ILE A 171 11.22 46.25 -39.10
CA ILE A 171 10.82 46.79 -37.80
C ILE A 171 9.44 47.41 -37.95
N ILE A 172 8.52 47.04 -37.07
CA ILE A 172 7.19 47.63 -36.93
C ILE A 172 7.37 48.94 -36.15
N GLN A 173 6.96 50.06 -36.75
CA GLN A 173 7.04 51.39 -36.15
C GLN A 173 5.65 51.97 -35.96
N GLU A 174 5.33 52.30 -34.72
CA GLU A 174 4.13 53.04 -34.35
C GLU A 174 4.41 54.54 -34.39
N SER A 175 3.52 55.29 -35.04
CA SER A 175 3.59 56.75 -35.17
C SER A 175 2.20 57.37 -34.99
N GLU A 176 2.11 58.68 -34.79
CA GLU A 176 0.82 59.41 -34.77
C GLU A 176 0.01 59.25 -36.06
N SER A 177 0.67 58.91 -37.18
CA SER A 177 0.05 58.65 -38.49
C SER A 177 -0.35 57.19 -38.74
N GLY A 178 -0.17 56.31 -37.75
CA GLY A 178 -0.46 54.88 -37.84
C GLY A 178 0.79 54.00 -37.79
N VAL A 179 0.62 52.70 -38.08
CA VAL A 179 1.68 51.69 -38.06
C VAL A 179 2.35 51.59 -39.43
N SER A 180 3.68 51.58 -39.46
CA SER A 180 4.50 51.45 -40.66
C SER A 180 5.59 50.38 -40.51
N LEU A 181 6.12 49.89 -41.65
CA LEU A 181 7.22 48.93 -41.66
C LEU A 181 8.50 49.58 -42.19
N GLN A 182 9.59 49.44 -41.44
CA GLN A 182 10.93 49.83 -41.89
C GLN A 182 11.73 48.57 -42.26
N TYR A 183 12.22 48.50 -43.51
CA TYR A 183 13.09 47.42 -43.93
C TYR A 183 14.46 47.52 -43.24
N VAL A 184 15.03 46.38 -42.84
CA VAL A 184 16.33 46.30 -42.16
C VAL A 184 17.37 45.62 -43.04
N ASP A 185 17.21 44.32 -43.32
CA ASP A 185 18.15 43.53 -44.13
C ASP A 185 17.58 42.15 -44.52
N ASN A 186 18.38 41.35 -45.24
CA ASN A 186 18.10 39.96 -45.59
C ASN A 186 19.03 38.91 -44.95
N ARG A 187 19.77 39.26 -43.89
CA ARG A 187 20.86 38.47 -43.27
C ARG A 187 20.57 38.05 -41.82
N SER A 188 19.39 38.36 -41.32
CA SER A 188 18.91 37.97 -39.99
C SER A 188 18.23 36.59 -39.93
N ASP A 189 18.57 35.64 -40.81
CA ASP A 189 18.00 34.28 -40.78
C ASP A 189 18.28 33.54 -39.45
N HIS A 190 19.44 33.80 -38.84
CA HIS A 190 19.84 33.23 -37.55
C HIS A 190 19.00 33.72 -36.35
N GLU A 191 18.30 34.86 -36.48
CA GLU A 191 17.40 35.42 -35.47
C GLU A 191 16.02 34.75 -35.50
N PHE A 192 15.63 34.15 -36.63
CA PHE A 192 14.37 33.41 -36.75
C PHE A 192 14.55 31.98 -36.19
N ARG A 193 14.07 31.77 -34.97
CA ARG A 193 14.06 30.46 -34.31
C ARG A 193 12.70 30.18 -33.66
N PHE A 194 12.30 28.92 -33.67
CA PHE A 194 11.18 28.45 -32.87
C PHE A 194 11.59 28.40 -31.38
N PRO A 195 10.64 28.59 -30.45
CA PRO A 195 10.88 28.41 -29.03
C PRO A 195 11.26 26.96 -28.68
N SER A 196 11.54 26.70 -27.41
CA SER A 196 11.69 25.32 -26.94
C SER A 196 10.43 24.53 -27.26
N GLN A 197 10.60 23.34 -27.85
CA GLN A 197 9.46 22.49 -28.20
C GLN A 197 8.95 21.67 -27.01
N HIS A 198 9.78 21.55 -25.97
CA HIS A 198 9.44 20.94 -24.70
C HIS A 198 9.79 21.91 -23.58
N GLU A 199 8.86 22.10 -22.64
CA GLU A 199 9.09 22.92 -21.44
C GLU A 199 9.62 22.10 -20.25
N PHE A 200 9.87 20.81 -20.47
CA PHE A 200 10.52 19.89 -19.55
C PHE A 200 11.78 19.28 -20.18
N GLN A 201 12.64 18.68 -19.36
CA GLN A 201 13.88 18.05 -19.80
C GLN A 201 13.79 16.53 -19.70
N TRP A 202 14.17 15.85 -20.78
CA TRP A 202 14.33 14.40 -20.80
C TRP A 202 15.57 13.98 -20.03
N THR A 203 15.39 13.05 -19.09
CA THR A 203 16.45 12.48 -18.26
C THR A 203 16.67 11.03 -18.67
N ARG A 204 17.87 10.68 -19.13
CA ARG A 204 18.24 9.30 -19.48
C ARG A 204 18.40 8.45 -18.21
N THR A 205 17.86 7.24 -18.23
CA THR A 205 18.08 6.22 -17.19
C THR A 205 19.53 5.75 -17.17
N ARG A 206 19.96 5.18 -16.04
CA ARG A 206 21.31 4.68 -15.79
C ARG A 206 21.26 3.23 -15.34
N ARG A 207 22.41 2.56 -15.34
CA ARG A 207 22.53 1.19 -14.85
C ARG A 207 22.12 1.01 -13.39
N ASP A 208 22.27 2.04 -12.56
CA ASP A 208 21.83 2.01 -11.15
C ASP A 208 20.30 1.94 -11.02
N ASP A 209 19.57 2.29 -12.08
CA ASP A 209 18.12 2.21 -12.15
C ASP A 209 17.65 0.79 -12.56
N HIS A 210 18.55 -0.15 -12.88
CA HIS A 210 18.19 -1.49 -13.35
C HIS A 210 17.96 -2.45 -12.18
N HIS A 211 16.81 -3.14 -12.19
CA HIS A 211 16.50 -4.23 -11.28
C HIS A 211 16.55 -5.56 -12.04
N TYR A 212 17.40 -6.47 -11.57
CA TYR A 212 17.63 -7.78 -12.20
C TYR A 212 16.81 -8.88 -11.54
N GLY A 213 16.34 -9.84 -12.33
CA GLY A 213 15.61 -11.03 -11.88
C GLY A 213 15.13 -11.85 -13.08
N GLU A 214 14.05 -12.62 -12.95
CA GLU A 214 13.45 -13.39 -14.05
C GLU A 214 12.79 -12.48 -15.08
N HIS A 215 12.13 -11.43 -14.60
CA HIS A 215 11.56 -10.33 -15.38
C HIS A 215 12.24 -9.00 -15.01
N PRO A 216 13.46 -8.75 -15.53
CA PRO A 216 14.24 -7.57 -15.19
C PRO A 216 13.63 -6.30 -15.80
N HIS A 217 13.67 -5.18 -15.06
CA HIS A 217 13.09 -3.90 -15.49
C HIS A 217 13.95 -2.70 -15.07
N VAL A 218 13.69 -1.52 -15.65
CA VAL A 218 14.30 -0.24 -15.30
C VAL A 218 13.33 0.58 -14.42
N SER A 219 13.79 1.00 -13.24
CA SER A 219 13.04 1.85 -12.31
C SER A 219 13.14 3.32 -12.70
N ILE A 220 11.99 3.99 -12.83
CA ILE A 220 11.93 5.45 -12.95
C ILE A 220 11.53 5.99 -11.58
N LYS A 221 12.56 6.34 -10.78
CA LYS A 221 12.42 6.92 -9.43
C LYS A 221 11.57 6.07 -8.47
N ASP A 222 11.55 4.76 -8.65
CA ASP A 222 10.73 3.82 -7.87
C ASP A 222 9.21 4.11 -7.93
N ARG A 223 8.77 4.86 -8.95
CA ARG A 223 7.35 5.20 -9.18
C ARG A 223 6.71 4.37 -10.29
N VAL A 224 7.49 4.00 -11.30
CA VAL A 224 7.06 3.18 -12.43
C VAL A 224 8.26 2.40 -12.96
N PHE A 225 8.02 1.20 -13.45
CA PHE A 225 9.05 0.28 -13.94
C PHE A 225 8.80 -0.05 -15.40
N VAL A 226 9.84 -0.01 -16.21
CA VAL A 226 9.73 -0.23 -17.67
C VAL A 226 10.68 -1.34 -18.08
N GLU A 227 10.18 -2.30 -18.84
CA GLU A 227 10.99 -3.34 -19.44
C GLU A 227 10.74 -3.42 -20.95
N THR A 228 11.71 -3.95 -21.67
CA THR A 228 11.64 -4.22 -23.11
C THR A 228 12.06 -5.67 -23.42
N VAL A 229 12.06 -6.54 -22.40
CA VAL A 229 12.51 -7.92 -22.48
C VAL A 229 11.33 -8.86 -22.71
N GLY A 230 11.57 -10.08 -23.19
CA GLY A 230 10.50 -11.08 -23.31
C GLY A 230 9.56 -10.88 -24.50
N GLY A 231 9.87 -9.98 -25.43
CA GLY A 231 9.10 -9.78 -26.66
C GLY A 231 8.18 -8.56 -26.67
N ASP A 232 8.07 -7.84 -25.56
CA ASP A 232 7.27 -6.61 -25.47
C ASP A 232 7.98 -5.50 -24.70
N LEU A 233 7.47 -4.28 -24.90
CA LEU A 233 7.68 -3.14 -24.03
C LEU A 233 6.56 -3.17 -23.02
N THR A 234 6.90 -3.37 -21.75
CA THR A 234 5.95 -3.51 -20.64
C THR A 234 6.19 -2.44 -19.59
N VAL A 235 5.10 -1.83 -19.10
CA VAL A 235 5.12 -0.85 -18.00
C VAL A 235 4.44 -1.46 -16.77
N LYS A 236 5.13 -1.43 -15.63
CA LYS A 236 4.70 -1.99 -14.35
C LYS A 236 4.65 -0.90 -13.27
N ILE A 237 3.80 -1.13 -12.27
CA ILE A 237 3.63 -0.23 -11.10
C ILE A 237 4.26 -0.79 -9.83
N GLU A 238 4.55 -2.09 -9.79
CA GLU A 238 5.19 -2.76 -8.68
C GLU A 238 6.60 -3.18 -9.05
N ASN A 239 7.52 -3.09 -8.08
CA ASN A 239 8.87 -3.62 -8.22
C ASN A 239 8.83 -5.13 -8.04
N ASN A 240 8.34 -5.83 -9.05
CA ASN A 240 8.31 -7.29 -9.08
C ASN A 240 9.14 -7.80 -10.27
N THR A 241 10.15 -8.60 -9.96
CA THR A 241 11.00 -9.28 -10.95
C THR A 241 10.66 -10.77 -11.11
N GLU A 242 9.67 -11.28 -10.38
CA GLU A 242 9.18 -12.66 -10.45
C GLU A 242 8.04 -12.83 -11.48
N THR A 243 7.32 -11.75 -11.82
CA THR A 243 6.25 -11.78 -12.83
C THR A 243 6.43 -10.75 -13.93
N GLY A 244 5.95 -11.08 -15.13
CA GLY A 244 6.00 -10.23 -16.32
C GLY A 244 4.77 -9.33 -16.52
N GLU A 245 3.72 -9.46 -15.71
CA GLU A 245 2.48 -8.70 -15.93
C GLU A 245 2.67 -7.20 -15.63
N GLY A 246 2.16 -6.37 -16.55
CA GLY A 246 2.19 -4.91 -16.43
C GLY A 246 0.83 -4.29 -16.78
N ILE A 247 0.71 -2.99 -16.52
CA ILE A 247 -0.50 -2.19 -16.81
C ILE A 247 -0.58 -1.76 -18.29
N TYR A 248 0.50 -1.95 -19.05
CA TYR A 248 0.61 -1.65 -20.47
C TYR A 248 1.66 -2.56 -21.09
N ALA A 249 1.36 -3.12 -22.25
CA ALA A 249 2.28 -3.95 -23.02
C ALA A 249 2.06 -3.74 -24.53
N GLU A 250 3.14 -3.62 -25.29
CA GLU A 250 3.11 -3.64 -26.76
C GLU A 250 4.35 -4.36 -27.33
N PRO A 251 4.22 -5.11 -28.43
CA PRO A 251 5.32 -5.93 -28.95
C PRO A 251 6.53 -5.11 -29.38
N VAL A 252 7.71 -5.71 -29.31
CA VAL A 252 8.98 -5.17 -29.83
C VAL A 252 9.48 -5.98 -31.02
N ASP A 253 10.22 -5.35 -31.92
CA ASP A 253 10.71 -6.01 -33.15
C ASP A 253 11.76 -7.10 -32.85
N HIS A 254 12.50 -6.96 -31.75
CA HIS A 254 13.59 -7.85 -31.34
C HIS A 254 13.31 -8.47 -29.96
N PRO A 255 12.69 -9.66 -29.91
CA PRO A 255 12.29 -10.28 -28.64
C PRO A 255 13.45 -10.67 -27.71
N ASP A 256 14.63 -10.92 -28.27
CA ASP A 256 15.83 -11.33 -27.54
C ASP A 256 16.63 -10.15 -26.93
N GLN A 257 16.12 -8.92 -27.02
CA GLN A 257 16.80 -7.75 -26.46
C GLN A 257 16.87 -7.80 -24.94
N THR A 258 17.91 -7.20 -24.38
CA THR A 258 18.13 -7.04 -22.94
C THR A 258 17.86 -5.59 -22.50
N LEU A 259 17.80 -5.33 -21.19
CA LEU A 259 17.61 -3.97 -20.68
C LEU A 259 18.67 -2.97 -21.14
N ASP A 260 19.90 -3.42 -21.35
CA ASP A 260 21.02 -2.56 -21.78
C ASP A 260 20.88 -2.14 -23.26
N ASP A 261 20.03 -2.81 -24.04
CA ASP A 261 19.88 -2.60 -25.48
C ASP A 261 18.89 -1.48 -25.83
N ALA A 262 17.91 -1.21 -24.97
CA ALA A 262 16.92 -0.15 -25.15
C ALA A 262 17.38 1.19 -24.56
N GLU A 263 17.02 2.30 -25.20
CA GLU A 263 17.25 3.64 -24.65
C GLU A 263 15.97 4.16 -23.99
N ILE A 264 16.02 4.42 -22.69
CA ILE A 264 14.89 4.94 -21.91
C ILE A 264 15.24 6.32 -21.36
N GLU A 265 14.40 7.31 -21.70
CA GLU A 265 14.44 8.66 -21.13
C GLU A 265 13.09 8.98 -20.50
N TYR A 266 13.08 9.80 -19.44
CA TYR A 266 11.84 10.19 -18.75
C TYR A 266 11.82 11.68 -18.38
N ALA A 267 10.62 12.21 -18.16
CA ALA A 267 10.40 13.53 -17.58
C ALA A 267 9.28 13.45 -16.54
N LEU A 268 9.42 14.19 -15.44
CA LEU A 268 8.45 14.22 -14.33
C LEU A 268 7.68 15.55 -14.38
N VAL A 269 6.36 15.47 -14.50
CA VAL A 269 5.45 16.62 -14.53
C VAL A 269 4.31 16.38 -13.55
N GLY A 270 4.55 16.67 -12.26
CA GLY A 270 3.61 16.36 -11.19
C GLY A 270 3.36 14.84 -11.06
N ASN A 271 2.10 14.45 -11.23
CA ASN A 271 1.65 13.04 -11.21
C ASN A 271 1.85 12.34 -12.57
N ILE A 272 2.21 13.10 -13.61
CA ILE A 272 2.46 12.60 -14.96
C ILE A 272 3.94 12.26 -15.11
N ILE A 273 4.24 11.03 -15.52
CA ILE A 273 5.57 10.58 -15.91
C ILE A 273 5.56 10.33 -17.41
N LEU A 274 6.34 11.12 -18.13
CA LEU A 274 6.56 10.95 -19.56
C LEU A 274 7.74 10.03 -19.77
N MET A 275 7.59 9.08 -20.68
CA MET A 275 8.62 8.11 -21.03
C MET A 275 8.84 8.13 -22.54
N LYS A 276 10.10 8.17 -22.94
CA LYS A 276 10.55 8.02 -24.31
C LYS A 276 11.41 6.77 -24.36
N VAL A 277 10.90 5.74 -25.03
CA VAL A 277 11.53 4.42 -25.09
C VAL A 277 11.88 4.10 -26.52
N ARG A 278 13.15 3.81 -26.77
CA ARG A 278 13.64 3.26 -28.04
C ARG A 278 14.04 1.81 -27.83
N PRO A 279 13.23 0.83 -28.26
CA PRO A 279 13.65 -0.56 -28.27
C PRO A 279 14.84 -0.78 -29.22
N TYR A 280 15.53 -1.90 -29.02
CA TYR A 280 16.74 -2.25 -29.74
C TYR A 280 16.53 -2.29 -31.25
N GLN A 281 17.39 -1.56 -31.98
CA GLN A 281 17.39 -1.45 -33.46
C GLN A 281 16.08 -0.92 -34.10
N GLU A 282 15.10 -0.49 -33.31
CA GLU A 282 13.92 0.19 -33.82
C GLU A 282 14.28 1.63 -34.24
N LYS A 283 13.62 2.13 -35.29
CA LYS A 283 13.88 3.47 -35.84
C LYS A 283 13.16 4.58 -35.11
N ASP A 284 12.01 4.26 -34.53
CA ASP A 284 11.10 5.22 -33.92
C ASP A 284 11.10 5.08 -32.41
N ASP A 285 11.14 6.24 -31.74
CA ASP A 285 10.91 6.33 -30.30
C ASP A 285 9.42 6.17 -30.01
N ARG A 286 9.09 5.46 -28.93
CA ARG A 286 7.74 5.29 -28.43
C ARG A 286 7.56 6.23 -27.25
N PHE A 287 6.51 7.06 -27.29
CA PHE A 287 6.24 8.02 -26.23
C PHE A 287 5.06 7.53 -25.41
N ILE A 288 5.27 7.35 -24.11
CA ILE A 288 4.28 6.80 -23.19
C ILE A 288 4.06 7.79 -22.06
N VAL A 289 2.80 8.03 -21.73
CA VAL A 289 2.37 8.81 -20.59
C VAL A 289 1.88 7.85 -19.52
N PHE A 290 2.51 7.89 -18.35
CA PHE A 290 2.03 7.20 -17.16
C PHE A 290 1.47 8.23 -16.17
N ASN A 291 0.26 7.98 -15.68
CA ASN A 291 -0.34 8.77 -14.60
C ASN A 291 -0.29 7.95 -13.30
N GLU A 292 0.47 8.44 -12.33
CA GLU A 292 0.70 7.76 -11.05
C GLU A 292 -0.59 7.61 -10.23
N LYS A 293 -1.50 8.59 -10.33
CA LYS A 293 -2.75 8.57 -9.56
C LYS A 293 -3.75 7.58 -10.13
N LEU A 294 -3.83 7.46 -11.46
CA LEU A 294 -4.69 6.48 -12.12
C LEU A 294 -4.03 5.10 -12.25
N GLN A 295 -2.72 5.00 -12.04
CA GLN A 295 -1.92 3.80 -12.33
C GLN A 295 -2.15 3.27 -13.76
N GLN A 296 -2.26 4.18 -14.71
CA GLN A 296 -2.51 3.88 -16.12
C GLN A 296 -1.39 4.43 -16.99
N ALA A 297 -0.99 3.64 -17.99
CA ALA A 297 -0.04 4.04 -19.01
C ALA A 297 -0.69 4.00 -20.39
N MET A 298 -0.39 4.97 -21.24
CA MET A 298 -0.88 5.03 -22.60
C MET A 298 0.18 5.55 -23.56
N ARG A 299 0.16 5.05 -24.80
CA ARG A 299 0.98 5.56 -25.88
C ARG A 299 0.43 6.90 -26.38
N LEU A 300 1.30 7.90 -26.49
CA LEU A 300 0.99 9.25 -26.93
C LEU A 300 2.14 9.84 -27.75
N ASP A 301 2.32 9.33 -28.97
CA ASP A 301 3.41 9.75 -29.86
C ASP A 301 3.35 11.23 -30.27
N SER A 302 2.21 11.89 -30.11
CA SER A 302 2.03 13.31 -30.40
C SER A 302 2.94 14.25 -29.61
N ILE A 303 3.44 13.83 -28.44
CA ILE A 303 4.35 14.64 -27.63
C ILE A 303 5.78 14.68 -28.20
N ARG A 304 6.07 13.86 -29.22
CA ARG A 304 7.39 13.75 -29.87
C ARG A 304 7.90 15.11 -30.35
N ASP A 305 7.07 15.81 -31.12
CA ASP A 305 7.49 17.01 -31.84
C ASP A 305 7.42 18.27 -30.98
N ALA A 306 6.36 18.39 -30.17
CA ALA A 306 6.19 19.47 -29.21
C ALA A 306 5.26 19.05 -28.05
N CYS A 307 5.59 19.45 -26.83
CA CYS A 307 4.76 19.26 -25.64
C CYS A 307 5.08 20.33 -24.59
N ILE A 308 4.09 21.13 -24.25
CA ILE A 308 4.20 22.36 -23.46
C ILE A 308 3.39 22.20 -22.19
N LEU A 309 3.77 22.90 -21.11
CA LEU A 309 3.02 22.85 -19.86
C LEU A 309 1.76 23.71 -19.97
N LEU A 310 0.66 23.21 -19.40
CA LEU A 310 -0.50 24.03 -19.13
C LEU A 310 -0.23 24.94 -17.92
N PRO A 311 -0.93 26.08 -17.79
CA PRO A 311 -0.76 26.99 -16.67
C PRO A 311 -1.07 26.29 -15.33
N ASP A 312 -0.52 26.81 -14.24
CA ASP A 312 -0.78 26.34 -12.87
C ASP A 312 -0.57 24.82 -12.68
N ASP A 313 0.39 24.24 -13.43
CA ASP A 313 0.74 22.81 -13.41
C ASP A 313 -0.41 21.85 -13.77
N HIS A 314 -1.49 22.35 -14.41
CA HIS A 314 -2.69 21.57 -14.77
C HIS A 314 -2.42 20.34 -15.66
N GLY A 315 -1.32 20.34 -16.40
CA GLY A 315 -0.92 19.22 -17.25
C GLY A 315 -0.12 19.64 -18.47
N LEU A 316 -0.43 19.02 -19.60
CA LEU A 316 0.32 19.08 -20.84
C LEU A 316 -0.58 19.43 -22.01
N ILE A 317 -0.04 20.19 -22.96
CA ILE A 317 -0.66 20.45 -24.25
C ILE A 317 0.32 20.17 -25.38
N PHE A 318 -0.18 19.56 -26.44
CA PHE A 318 0.59 19.09 -27.58
C PHE A 318 -0.23 19.28 -28.85
N PRO A 319 0.36 19.17 -30.05
CA PRO A 319 -0.24 19.71 -31.28
C PRO A 319 -1.66 19.24 -31.60
N ASN A 320 -2.00 18.02 -31.19
CA ASN A 320 -3.30 17.43 -31.45
C ASN A 320 -4.11 17.18 -30.18
N GLY A 321 -3.78 17.76 -29.02
CA GLY A 321 -4.52 17.46 -27.80
C GLY A 321 -3.91 18.00 -26.51
N TYR A 322 -4.48 17.54 -25.40
CA TYR A 322 -4.00 17.84 -24.05
C TYR A 322 -4.17 16.63 -23.12
N TYR A 323 -3.44 16.65 -22.01
CA TYR A 323 -3.48 15.65 -20.95
C TYR A 323 -3.34 16.34 -19.59
N LEU A 324 -4.33 16.20 -18.71
CA LEU A 324 -4.37 16.83 -17.39
C LEU A 324 -3.77 15.96 -16.28
N GLN A 325 -3.41 16.57 -15.15
CA GLN A 325 -2.87 15.87 -13.97
C GLN A 325 -3.80 14.78 -13.42
N ASP A 326 -5.11 14.99 -13.52
CA ASP A 326 -6.15 14.06 -13.07
C ASP A 326 -6.42 12.93 -14.09
N GLY A 327 -5.67 12.93 -15.20
CA GLY A 327 -5.71 11.96 -16.28
C GLY A 327 -6.81 12.16 -17.31
N GLU A 328 -7.62 13.23 -17.23
CA GLU A 328 -8.46 13.61 -18.36
C GLU A 328 -7.57 14.00 -19.55
N TYR A 329 -7.88 13.47 -20.72
CA TYR A 329 -7.15 13.79 -21.94
C TYR A 329 -8.08 13.80 -23.14
N LYS A 330 -7.67 14.53 -24.16
CA LYS A 330 -8.38 14.54 -25.44
C LYS A 330 -7.41 14.74 -26.57
N THR A 331 -7.55 13.91 -27.60
CA THR A 331 -6.86 14.04 -28.88
C THR A 331 -7.85 14.40 -29.98
N PHE A 332 -7.39 15.19 -30.94
CA PHE A 332 -8.13 15.66 -32.10
C PHE A 332 -7.46 15.11 -33.34
N ASP A 333 -8.20 14.37 -34.16
CA ASP A 333 -7.65 13.86 -35.41
C ASP A 333 -7.72 14.94 -36.50
N HIS A 334 -6.55 15.43 -36.90
CA HIS A 334 -6.39 16.34 -38.04
C HIS A 334 -5.38 15.80 -39.07
N ASN A 335 -4.88 14.57 -38.93
CA ASN A 335 -3.87 13.95 -39.82
C ASN A 335 -2.62 14.83 -40.10
N LEU A 336 -2.20 15.68 -39.15
CA LEU A 336 -0.97 16.47 -39.27
C LEU A 336 0.08 15.92 -38.31
N SER A 337 1.31 15.81 -38.79
CA SER A 337 2.51 15.43 -38.03
C SER A 337 3.55 16.54 -38.10
N ASN A 338 4.69 16.44 -37.39
CA ASN A 338 5.79 17.41 -37.44
C ASN A 338 5.34 18.84 -37.10
N MET A 339 4.44 18.94 -36.12
CA MET A 339 3.87 20.21 -35.67
C MET A 339 4.77 20.81 -34.59
N LEU A 340 5.31 22.00 -34.84
CA LEU A 340 6.18 22.68 -33.89
C LEU A 340 5.39 23.72 -33.09
N TYR A 341 5.65 23.80 -31.80
CA TYR A 341 5.20 24.89 -30.95
C TYR A 341 5.81 26.22 -31.40
N GLU A 342 4.96 27.24 -31.53
CA GLU A 342 5.34 28.56 -32.01
C GLU A 342 5.28 29.66 -30.94
N ARG A 343 4.17 29.71 -30.19
CA ARG A 343 3.92 30.65 -29.09
C ARG A 343 2.65 30.30 -28.32
N THR A 344 2.52 30.89 -27.14
CA THR A 344 1.29 30.94 -26.34
C THR A 344 0.85 32.40 -26.21
N ILE A 345 -0.46 32.65 -26.30
CA ILE A 345 -1.06 33.97 -26.07
C ILE A 345 -2.03 33.83 -24.90
N ALA A 346 -1.78 34.56 -23.82
CA ALA A 346 -2.70 34.65 -22.69
C ALA A 346 -3.69 35.79 -22.94
N ALA A 347 -4.99 35.50 -22.81
CA ALA A 347 -6.03 36.52 -22.90
C ALA A 347 -6.03 37.45 -21.68
N SER A 348 -6.52 38.67 -21.86
CA SER A 348 -6.59 39.68 -20.79
C SER A 348 -7.61 39.33 -19.70
N ASN A 349 -8.60 38.49 -20.02
CA ASN A 349 -9.59 37.95 -19.07
C ASN A 349 -8.97 37.00 -18.03
N GLY A 350 -7.73 36.54 -18.23
CA GLY A 350 -7.01 35.69 -17.29
C GLY A 350 -7.45 34.23 -17.25
N GLU A 351 -8.41 33.81 -18.07
CA GLU A 351 -8.91 32.42 -18.10
C GLU A 351 -8.55 31.67 -19.39
N ASP A 352 -8.34 32.37 -20.51
CA ASP A 352 -8.10 31.73 -21.81
C ASP A 352 -6.64 31.84 -22.28
N TYR A 353 -6.13 30.74 -22.83
CA TYR A 353 -4.79 30.63 -23.39
C TYR A 353 -4.86 30.02 -24.79
N LEU A 354 -4.27 30.69 -25.77
CA LEU A 354 -4.12 30.17 -27.13
C LEU A 354 -2.74 29.57 -27.31
N TYR A 355 -2.68 28.27 -27.56
CA TYR A 355 -1.47 27.58 -27.95
C TYR A 355 -1.42 27.42 -29.47
N VAL A 356 -0.31 27.86 -30.07
CA VAL A 356 -0.13 27.87 -31.51
C VAL A 356 0.92 26.83 -31.91
N PHE A 357 0.52 25.89 -32.74
CA PHE A 357 1.41 24.92 -33.37
C PHE A 357 1.45 25.14 -34.89
N TYR A 358 2.60 24.92 -35.51
CA TYR A 358 2.85 25.19 -36.93
C TYR A 358 3.59 24.03 -37.61
N ASN A 359 3.06 23.56 -38.74
CA ASN A 359 3.74 22.64 -39.65
C ASN A 359 4.50 23.41 -40.73
N ARG A 360 5.82 23.20 -40.80
CA ARG A 360 6.71 23.91 -41.73
C ARG A 360 6.57 23.47 -43.18
N ASP A 361 6.17 22.23 -43.43
CA ASP A 361 5.97 21.70 -44.77
C ASP A 361 4.65 22.20 -45.37
N SER A 362 3.53 21.89 -44.72
CA SER A 362 2.19 22.25 -45.19
C SER A 362 1.85 23.73 -44.98
N GLY A 363 2.55 24.42 -44.06
CA GLY A 363 2.19 25.78 -43.67
C GLY A 363 0.85 25.84 -42.96
N THR A 364 0.53 24.81 -42.18
CA THR A 364 -0.72 24.69 -41.45
C THR A 364 -0.49 25.04 -39.98
N TYR A 365 -1.35 25.87 -39.44
CA TYR A 365 -1.46 26.19 -38.03
C TYR A 365 -2.57 25.37 -37.39
N VAL A 366 -2.34 24.95 -36.14
CA VAL A 366 -3.37 24.44 -35.24
C VAL A 366 -3.39 25.37 -34.03
N LEU A 367 -4.52 26.03 -33.82
CA LEU A 367 -4.74 26.91 -32.67
C LEU A 367 -5.60 26.17 -31.65
N LEU A 368 -5.06 25.97 -30.45
CA LEU A 368 -5.72 25.30 -29.33
C LEU A 368 -6.03 26.32 -28.24
N GLN A 369 -7.32 26.59 -28.04
CA GLN A 369 -7.80 27.44 -26.95
C GLN A 369 -8.06 26.61 -25.71
N TYR A 370 -7.28 26.85 -24.67
CA TYR A 370 -7.42 26.24 -23.35
C TYR A 370 -8.05 27.22 -22.37
N ASN A 371 -9.10 26.80 -21.68
CA ASN A 371 -9.72 27.55 -20.60
C ASN A 371 -9.30 26.97 -19.24
N ILE A 372 -8.72 27.80 -18.36
CA ILE A 372 -8.21 27.39 -17.04
C ILE A 372 -9.35 26.94 -16.11
N ILE A 373 -10.52 27.60 -16.14
CA ILE A 373 -11.64 27.28 -15.24
C ILE A 373 -12.27 25.93 -15.60
N GLU A 374 -12.57 25.74 -16.88
CA GLU A 374 -13.15 24.48 -17.38
C GLU A 374 -12.11 23.37 -17.54
N GLN A 375 -10.82 23.71 -17.44
CA GLN A 375 -9.67 22.85 -17.71
C GLN A 375 -9.76 22.10 -19.04
N LYS A 376 -10.25 22.77 -20.07
CA LYS A 376 -10.61 22.12 -21.34
C LYS A 376 -10.07 22.85 -22.55
N VAL A 377 -9.67 22.09 -23.55
CA VAL A 377 -9.35 22.60 -24.89
C VAL A 377 -10.60 22.56 -25.78
N GLN A 378 -10.94 23.71 -26.36
CA GLN A 378 -12.02 23.80 -27.35
C GLN A 378 -11.67 23.08 -28.66
N THR A 379 -12.62 23.01 -29.60
CA THR A 379 -12.34 22.41 -30.92
C THR A 379 -11.21 23.17 -31.61
N PRO A 380 -10.13 22.51 -32.05
CA PRO A 380 -8.98 23.16 -32.67
C PRO A 380 -9.35 23.96 -33.92
N LEU A 381 -8.81 25.18 -34.05
CA LEU A 381 -8.91 25.95 -35.27
C LEU A 381 -7.72 25.63 -36.19
N VAL A 382 -7.97 24.86 -37.25
CA VAL A 382 -6.96 24.47 -38.24
C VAL A 382 -7.00 25.43 -39.43
N CYS A 383 -5.93 26.18 -39.63
CA CYS A 383 -5.84 27.23 -40.66
C CYS A 383 -4.44 27.25 -41.33
N ASN A 384 -4.24 28.06 -42.36
CA ASN A 384 -2.94 28.25 -43.03
C ASN A 384 -2.35 29.64 -42.77
N GLY A 385 -3.17 30.62 -42.44
CA GLY A 385 -2.72 31.93 -41.97
C GLY A 385 -3.74 32.53 -41.02
N TRP A 386 -3.24 33.28 -40.05
CA TRP A 386 -4.08 33.92 -39.04
C TRP A 386 -3.43 35.20 -38.48
N THR A 387 -4.25 36.12 -37.97
CA THR A 387 -3.78 37.31 -37.24
C THR A 387 -4.86 37.85 -36.32
N PHE A 388 -4.45 38.59 -35.27
CA PHE A 388 -5.35 39.34 -34.41
C PHE A 388 -5.33 40.84 -34.75
N PHE A 389 -6.44 41.51 -34.45
CA PHE A 389 -6.56 42.96 -34.33
C PHE A 389 -6.84 43.36 -32.87
N ASP A 390 -6.67 44.65 -32.56
CA ASP A 390 -6.63 45.18 -31.18
C ASP A 390 -7.87 44.81 -30.34
N ALA A 391 -9.05 44.73 -30.97
CA ALA A 391 -10.32 44.38 -30.31
C ALA A 391 -10.57 42.86 -30.16
N GLY A 392 -9.56 42.02 -30.41
CA GLY A 392 -9.65 40.57 -30.27
C GLY A 392 -10.27 39.85 -31.48
N GLU A 393 -10.37 40.54 -32.62
CA GLU A 393 -10.84 39.95 -33.88
C GLU A 393 -9.74 39.07 -34.47
N LEU A 394 -10.00 37.77 -34.58
CA LEU A 394 -9.14 36.79 -35.22
C LEU A 394 -9.57 36.62 -36.67
N LEU A 395 -8.70 37.01 -37.60
CA LEU A 395 -8.84 36.66 -39.00
C LEU A 395 -8.05 35.39 -39.28
N CYS A 396 -8.65 34.43 -39.97
CA CYS A 396 -7.95 33.24 -40.43
C CYS A 396 -8.49 32.70 -41.75
N PHE A 397 -7.69 31.92 -42.47
CA PHE A 397 -8.16 31.17 -43.64
C PHE A 397 -7.60 29.77 -43.69
N LYS A 398 -8.31 28.90 -44.40
CA LYS A 398 -7.83 27.58 -44.80
C LYS A 398 -7.50 27.59 -46.28
N ALA A 399 -6.26 27.29 -46.61
CA ALA A 399 -5.82 27.20 -48.00
C ALA A 399 -6.38 25.93 -48.66
N GLN A 400 -6.62 26.02 -49.96
CA GLN A 400 -6.91 24.86 -50.81
C GLN A 400 -5.60 24.37 -51.43
N GLU A 401 -5.51 23.07 -51.74
CA GLU A 401 -4.33 22.51 -52.41
C GLU A 401 -4.17 23.06 -53.83
N ASP A 402 -5.30 23.27 -54.51
CA ASP A 402 -5.32 23.86 -55.85
C ASP A 402 -5.18 25.39 -55.81
N ALA A 403 -4.44 25.93 -56.79
CA ALA A 403 -4.29 27.36 -56.95
C ALA A 403 -5.62 28.02 -57.36
N GLN A 404 -6.08 29.01 -56.59
CA GLN A 404 -7.37 29.68 -56.76
C GLN A 404 -7.21 31.20 -56.66
N LYS A 405 -8.21 31.94 -57.15
CA LYS A 405 -8.26 33.41 -57.07
C LYS A 405 -9.01 33.94 -55.87
N HIS A 406 -9.97 33.19 -55.37
CA HIS A 406 -10.86 33.62 -54.29
C HIS A 406 -10.53 32.83 -53.04
N HIS A 407 -10.26 33.53 -51.94
CA HIS A 407 -9.89 32.92 -50.66
C HIS A 407 -10.89 33.37 -49.60
N ALA A 408 -11.52 32.41 -48.93
CA ALA A 408 -12.43 32.68 -47.85
C ALA A 408 -11.64 32.98 -46.56
N ILE A 409 -11.90 34.14 -45.96
CA ILE A 409 -11.34 34.59 -44.70
C ILE A 409 -12.46 34.56 -43.66
N GLN A 410 -12.26 33.83 -42.58
CA GLN A 410 -13.16 33.82 -41.44
C GLN A 410 -12.76 34.91 -40.46
N ILE A 411 -13.73 35.65 -39.94
CA ILE A 411 -13.55 36.68 -38.92
C ILE A 411 -14.24 36.17 -37.65
N TRP A 412 -13.45 35.94 -36.61
CA TRP A 412 -13.93 35.48 -35.30
C TRP A 412 -13.75 36.59 -34.26
N GLN A 413 -14.73 36.77 -33.39
CA GLN A 413 -14.51 37.47 -32.13
C GLN A 413 -13.83 36.51 -31.16
N THR A 414 -12.83 36.97 -30.41
CA THR A 414 -12.10 36.16 -29.42
C THR A 414 -11.71 37.00 -28.20
N PRO A 415 -11.38 36.37 -27.05
CA PRO A 415 -10.91 37.10 -25.86
C PRO A 415 -9.45 37.60 -25.93
N TYR A 416 -8.73 37.33 -27.04
CA TYR A 416 -7.31 37.68 -27.20
C TYR A 416 -7.15 39.12 -27.73
N VAL A 417 -7.43 40.08 -26.87
CA VAL A 417 -7.29 41.53 -27.16
C VAL A 417 -5.87 42.03 -26.92
N ASP A 418 -5.52 43.16 -27.53
CA ASP A 418 -4.22 43.81 -27.30
C ASP A 418 -4.11 44.40 -25.88
N GLU A 419 -2.89 44.57 -25.35
CA GLU A 419 -2.65 45.08 -24.00
C GLU A 419 -3.27 46.46 -23.73
N GLY A 420 -3.44 47.28 -24.78
CA GLY A 420 -4.08 48.60 -24.69
C GLY A 420 -5.61 48.59 -24.68
N PHE A 421 -6.25 47.47 -25.01
CA PHE A 421 -7.71 47.37 -25.11
C PHE A 421 -8.34 47.07 -23.74
N ILE A 422 -9.14 48.01 -23.24
CA ILE A 422 -9.84 47.88 -21.96
C ILE A 422 -11.34 47.63 -22.23
N PRO A 423 -11.87 46.43 -21.93
CA PRO A 423 -13.30 46.16 -22.02
C PRO A 423 -14.10 47.07 -21.08
N GLU A 424 -15.39 47.30 -21.39
CA GLU A 424 -16.29 47.99 -20.46
C GLU A 424 -16.48 47.14 -19.19
N THR A 425 -16.07 47.67 -18.03
CA THR A 425 -16.16 46.97 -16.73
C THR A 425 -16.99 47.75 -15.73
N GLN A 426 -17.63 47.04 -14.79
CA GLN A 426 -18.27 47.67 -13.64
C GLN A 426 -17.26 47.85 -12.50
N SER A 427 -16.84 49.10 -12.30
CA SER A 427 -15.71 49.44 -11.41
C SER A 427 -16.01 49.43 -9.90
N ASP A 428 -17.27 49.26 -9.47
CA ASP A 428 -17.68 49.40 -8.05
C ASP A 428 -18.02 48.08 -7.32
N SER A 429 -17.81 46.92 -7.93
CA SER A 429 -18.09 45.60 -7.32
C SER A 429 -16.99 45.13 -6.35
N PHE A 430 -17.35 44.30 -5.36
CA PHE A 430 -16.38 43.61 -4.51
C PHE A 430 -15.46 42.68 -5.31
N LEU A 431 -15.98 42.02 -6.36
CA LEU A 431 -15.20 41.16 -7.24
C LEU A 431 -14.05 41.93 -7.92
N ASN A 432 -14.30 43.18 -8.31
CA ASN A 432 -13.29 44.05 -8.92
C ASN A 432 -12.11 44.32 -7.95
N LYS A 433 -12.38 44.42 -6.63
CA LYS A 433 -11.34 44.61 -5.61
C LYS A 433 -10.44 43.39 -5.41
N ILE A 434 -10.95 42.18 -5.69
CA ILE A 434 -10.15 40.94 -5.65
C ILE A 434 -9.28 40.87 -6.92
N GLY A 435 -9.88 41.18 -8.07
CA GLY A 435 -9.26 41.08 -9.39
C GLY A 435 -9.61 39.76 -10.09
N ASN A 436 -9.84 39.84 -11.40
CA ASN A 436 -10.36 38.71 -12.19
C ASN A 436 -9.44 37.49 -12.14
N LYS A 437 -8.12 37.69 -12.35
CA LYS A 437 -7.12 36.59 -12.36
C LYS A 437 -7.14 35.77 -11.08
N GLU A 438 -7.27 36.43 -9.93
CA GLU A 438 -7.30 35.78 -8.62
C GLU A 438 -8.59 34.96 -8.45
N ILE A 439 -9.74 35.49 -8.91
CA ILE A 439 -11.02 34.77 -8.89
C ILE A 439 -10.98 33.55 -9.81
N VAL A 440 -10.47 33.72 -11.04
CA VAL A 440 -10.32 32.65 -12.04
C VAL A 440 -9.47 31.51 -11.49
N ARG A 441 -8.33 31.83 -10.87
CA ARG A 441 -7.45 30.83 -10.25
C ARG A 441 -8.16 30.05 -9.15
N GLY A 442 -8.81 30.74 -8.20
CA GLY A 442 -9.56 30.08 -7.14
C GLY A 442 -10.72 29.22 -7.66
N MET A 443 -11.40 29.66 -8.72
CA MET A 443 -12.46 28.88 -9.38
C MET A 443 -11.91 27.63 -10.07
N ALA A 444 -10.75 27.72 -10.73
CA ALA A 444 -10.09 26.59 -11.38
C ALA A 444 -9.69 25.51 -10.37
N GLU A 445 -9.05 25.89 -9.26
CA GLU A 445 -8.71 24.96 -8.18
C GLU A 445 -9.97 24.32 -7.56
N CYS A 446 -11.08 25.05 -7.45
CA CYS A 446 -12.35 24.45 -7.03
C CYS A 446 -12.91 23.46 -8.08
N HIS A 447 -12.65 23.67 -9.37
CA HIS A 447 -13.03 22.75 -10.43
C HIS A 447 -12.21 21.45 -10.37
N GLU A 448 -10.92 21.52 -10.00
CA GLU A 448 -10.11 20.34 -9.73
C GLU A 448 -10.71 19.47 -8.64
N VAL A 449 -11.19 20.09 -7.55
CA VAL A 449 -11.91 19.37 -6.48
C VAL A 449 -13.17 18.70 -7.03
N LEU A 450 -13.93 19.34 -7.91
CA LEU A 450 -15.10 18.72 -8.56
C LEU A 450 -14.71 17.55 -9.46
N ASN A 451 -13.61 17.68 -10.20
CA ASN A 451 -13.08 16.63 -11.06
C ASN A 451 -12.67 15.43 -10.21
N LEU A 452 -11.94 15.63 -9.10
CA LEU A 452 -11.61 14.57 -8.15
C LEU A 452 -12.86 13.89 -7.57
N ILE A 453 -13.88 14.65 -7.14
CA ILE A 453 -15.15 14.06 -6.62
C ILE A 453 -15.80 13.12 -7.65
N SER A 454 -15.63 13.39 -8.95
CA SER A 454 -16.18 12.57 -10.02
C SER A 454 -15.38 11.31 -10.34
N LYS A 455 -14.13 11.19 -9.85
CA LYS A 455 -13.27 10.03 -10.11
C LYS A 455 -13.77 8.79 -9.37
N GLU A 456 -13.36 7.64 -9.89
CA GLU A 456 -13.59 6.35 -9.26
C GLU A 456 -12.59 6.08 -8.14
N ASP A 457 -12.94 5.13 -7.29
CA ASP A 457 -12.14 4.67 -6.15
C ASP A 457 -10.79 4.03 -6.56
N SER A 458 -10.57 3.76 -7.85
CA SER A 458 -9.28 3.33 -8.40
C SER A 458 -8.23 4.45 -8.40
N TYR A 459 -8.65 5.71 -8.23
CA TYR A 459 -7.74 6.84 -8.11
C TYR A 459 -6.99 6.80 -6.77
N ASN A 460 -5.67 6.75 -6.85
CA ASN A 460 -4.81 6.55 -5.70
C ASN A 460 -4.78 7.78 -4.78
N ASN A 461 -5.01 7.58 -3.48
CA ASN A 461 -5.12 8.63 -2.47
C ASN A 461 -6.24 9.66 -2.71
N LEU A 462 -7.32 9.30 -3.43
CA LEU A 462 -8.41 10.21 -3.80
C LEU A 462 -8.92 11.08 -2.64
N TYR A 463 -9.33 10.44 -1.54
CA TYR A 463 -9.91 11.16 -0.40
C TYR A 463 -8.87 12.01 0.34
N THR A 464 -7.62 11.56 0.42
CA THR A 464 -6.52 12.34 1.00
C THR A 464 -6.26 13.60 0.19
N ASP A 465 -6.25 13.49 -1.14
CA ASP A 465 -6.09 14.63 -2.06
C ASP A 465 -7.27 15.60 -1.92
N LEU A 466 -8.51 15.10 -1.86
CA LEU A 466 -9.70 15.93 -1.63
C LEU A 466 -9.63 16.71 -0.32
N VAL A 467 -9.18 16.08 0.78
CA VAL A 467 -8.99 16.75 2.07
C VAL A 467 -7.91 17.83 1.96
N LYS A 468 -6.78 17.52 1.32
CA LYS A 468 -5.67 18.45 1.15
C LYS A 468 -6.08 19.66 0.32
N GLN A 469 -6.56 19.45 -0.91
CA GLN A 469 -6.92 20.53 -1.83
C GLN A 469 -8.04 21.41 -1.26
N SER A 470 -9.11 20.82 -0.72
CA SER A 470 -10.20 21.61 -0.15
C SER A 470 -9.75 22.45 1.07
N SER A 471 -8.77 22.00 1.85
CA SER A 471 -8.17 22.82 2.91
C SER A 471 -7.26 23.93 2.35
N GLU A 472 -6.36 23.58 1.41
CA GLU A 472 -5.44 24.54 0.80
C GLU A 472 -6.16 25.68 0.08
N ILE A 473 -7.26 25.38 -0.63
CA ILE A 473 -8.09 26.38 -1.31
C ILE A 473 -8.74 27.34 -0.29
N VAL A 474 -9.35 26.80 0.77
CA VAL A 474 -10.00 27.62 1.82
C VAL A 474 -8.99 28.52 2.53
N ASP A 475 -7.77 28.03 2.76
CA ASP A 475 -6.71 28.77 3.43
C ASP A 475 -6.07 29.84 2.51
N SER A 476 -5.98 29.57 1.21
CA SER A 476 -5.33 30.46 0.23
C SER A 476 -6.20 31.66 -0.14
N TYR A 477 -7.51 31.46 -0.27
CA TYR A 477 -8.43 32.48 -0.78
C TYR A 477 -9.38 33.00 0.31
N PHE A 478 -8.96 34.06 1.00
CA PHE A 478 -9.73 34.67 2.11
C PHE A 478 -11.15 35.12 1.73
N TRP A 479 -11.37 35.42 0.45
CA TRP A 479 -12.64 35.91 -0.06
C TRP A 479 -13.70 34.81 -0.17
N LEU A 480 -13.33 33.53 -0.24
CA LEU A 480 -14.29 32.40 -0.39
C LEU A 480 -15.36 32.32 0.68
N SER A 481 -15.13 32.91 1.85
CA SER A 481 -16.07 32.94 2.99
C SER A 481 -17.12 34.05 2.91
N ARG A 482 -17.07 34.92 1.89
CA ARG A 482 -17.98 36.07 1.78
C ARG A 482 -19.25 35.75 0.99
N ASP A 483 -20.33 36.42 1.36
CA ASP A 483 -21.63 36.32 0.68
C ASP A 483 -21.56 36.85 -0.76
N ASP A 484 -20.76 37.89 -1.01
CA ASP A 484 -20.53 38.46 -2.37
C ASP A 484 -19.89 37.44 -3.34
N THR A 485 -19.29 36.37 -2.81
CA THR A 485 -18.69 35.27 -3.58
C THR A 485 -19.39 33.94 -3.28
N PHE A 486 -20.66 34.00 -2.85
CA PHE A 486 -21.53 32.86 -2.62
C PHE A 486 -21.03 31.86 -1.55
N ASN A 487 -20.13 32.29 -0.65
CA ASN A 487 -19.61 31.49 0.47
C ASN A 487 -19.18 30.06 0.07
N LEU A 488 -18.29 29.94 -0.91
CA LEU A 488 -17.71 28.68 -1.37
C LEU A 488 -16.92 27.94 -0.27
N ALA A 489 -16.42 28.66 0.74
CA ALA A 489 -15.71 28.04 1.86
C ALA A 489 -16.59 27.04 2.63
N GLU A 490 -17.90 27.29 2.72
CA GLU A 490 -18.85 26.38 3.37
C GLU A 490 -18.94 25.03 2.63
N THR A 491 -19.09 25.07 1.30
CA THR A 491 -19.22 23.84 0.50
C THR A 491 -17.93 23.06 0.42
N LEU A 492 -16.78 23.73 0.30
CA LEU A 492 -15.47 23.11 0.42
C LEU A 492 -15.26 22.48 1.80
N GLY A 493 -15.76 23.11 2.87
CA GLY A 493 -15.79 22.53 4.22
C GLY A 493 -16.62 21.25 4.31
N MET A 494 -17.77 21.20 3.62
CA MET A 494 -18.59 19.98 3.53
C MET A 494 -17.86 18.86 2.77
N VAL A 495 -17.21 19.19 1.65
CA VAL A 495 -16.36 18.25 0.87
C VAL A 495 -15.24 17.70 1.76
N ASN A 496 -14.53 18.58 2.46
CA ASN A 496 -13.44 18.22 3.36
C ASN A 496 -13.91 17.24 4.46
N ALA A 497 -15.02 17.56 5.12
CA ALA A 497 -15.58 16.72 6.18
C ALA A 497 -16.01 15.34 5.66
N ALA A 498 -16.65 15.29 4.48
CA ALA A 498 -17.04 14.04 3.86
C ALA A 498 -15.83 13.21 3.43
N ALA A 499 -14.82 13.84 2.82
CA ALA A 499 -13.58 13.18 2.40
C ALA A 499 -12.78 12.65 3.60
N ARG A 500 -12.67 13.40 4.71
CA ARG A 500 -12.03 12.90 5.95
C ARG A 500 -12.72 11.65 6.50
N ALA A 501 -14.05 11.64 6.53
CA ALA A 501 -14.81 10.47 6.94
C ALA A 501 -14.60 9.28 5.97
N ALA A 502 -14.40 9.57 4.68
CA ALA A 502 -14.15 8.55 3.67
C ALA A 502 -12.75 7.93 3.77
N VAL A 503 -11.70 8.69 4.16
CA VAL A 503 -10.32 8.16 4.30
C VAL A 503 -10.30 6.92 5.19
N ASP A 504 -10.83 7.03 6.41
CA ASP A 504 -10.80 5.95 7.41
C ASP A 504 -11.61 4.72 6.94
N GLU A 505 -12.73 4.94 6.26
CA GLU A 505 -13.59 3.84 5.81
C GLU A 505 -13.06 3.20 4.51
N PHE A 506 -12.47 3.99 3.62
CA PHE A 506 -11.90 3.52 2.37
C PHE A 506 -10.66 2.66 2.60
N GLU A 507 -9.79 3.01 3.55
CA GLU A 507 -8.64 2.16 3.92
C GLU A 507 -9.08 0.74 4.34
N LYS A 508 -10.21 0.62 5.07
CA LYS A 508 -10.78 -0.69 5.42
C LYS A 508 -11.25 -1.43 4.18
N VAL A 509 -11.95 -0.75 3.27
CA VAL A 509 -12.44 -1.34 2.01
C VAL A 509 -11.28 -1.83 1.15
N VAL A 510 -10.22 -1.03 0.97
CA VAL A 510 -9.02 -1.40 0.22
C VAL A 510 -8.34 -2.62 0.85
N ARG A 511 -8.19 -2.66 2.18
CA ARG A 511 -7.62 -3.82 2.88
C ARG A 511 -8.45 -5.09 2.66
N VAL A 512 -9.78 -4.99 2.72
CA VAL A 512 -10.68 -6.12 2.47
C VAL A 512 -10.55 -6.59 1.01
N ARG A 513 -10.58 -5.68 0.03
CA ARG A 513 -10.40 -6.02 -1.39
C ARG A 513 -9.07 -6.72 -1.66
N ARG A 514 -7.96 -6.20 -1.10
CA ARG A 514 -6.64 -6.80 -1.26
C ARG A 514 -6.58 -8.21 -0.66
N ASN A 515 -7.09 -8.38 0.56
CA ASN A 515 -7.12 -9.70 1.21
C ASN A 515 -7.98 -10.69 0.42
N THR A 516 -9.15 -10.26 -0.07
CA THR A 516 -9.99 -11.09 -0.96
C THR A 516 -9.24 -11.48 -2.23
N ALA A 517 -8.58 -10.53 -2.90
CA ALA A 517 -7.81 -10.80 -4.12
C ALA A 517 -6.64 -11.79 -3.88
N GLU A 518 -5.89 -11.62 -2.78
CA GLU A 518 -4.81 -12.53 -2.38
C GLU A 518 -5.34 -13.96 -2.12
N GLN A 519 -6.45 -14.09 -1.39
CA GLN A 519 -7.08 -15.38 -1.11
C GLN A 519 -7.65 -16.03 -2.37
N THR A 520 -8.30 -15.26 -3.23
CA THR A 520 -8.82 -15.74 -4.52
C THR A 520 -7.69 -16.20 -5.44
N ALA A 521 -6.59 -15.45 -5.54
CA ALA A 521 -5.43 -15.83 -6.34
C ALA A 521 -4.76 -17.12 -5.83
N ALA A 522 -4.59 -17.24 -4.50
CA ALA A 522 -4.02 -18.44 -3.88
C ALA A 522 -4.91 -19.68 -4.13
N ALA A 523 -6.22 -19.56 -3.93
CA ALA A 523 -7.17 -20.63 -4.17
C ALA A 523 -7.24 -21.02 -5.66
N LYS A 524 -7.20 -20.04 -6.57
CA LYS A 524 -7.12 -20.28 -8.01
C LYS A 524 -5.87 -21.07 -8.39
N SER A 525 -4.68 -20.60 -7.98
CA SER A 525 -3.41 -21.28 -8.26
C SER A 525 -3.42 -22.71 -7.75
N ARG A 526 -3.87 -22.92 -6.50
CA ARG A 526 -3.94 -24.25 -5.89
C ARG A 526 -4.91 -25.18 -6.63
N THR A 527 -6.05 -24.65 -7.06
CA THR A 527 -7.05 -25.40 -7.84
C THR A 527 -6.46 -25.82 -9.18
N GLU A 528 -5.84 -24.89 -9.91
CA GLU A 528 -5.20 -25.18 -11.19
C GLU A 528 -4.10 -26.24 -11.05
N ASP A 529 -3.27 -26.16 -10.01
CA ASP A 529 -2.21 -27.13 -9.75
C ASP A 529 -2.76 -28.52 -9.46
N ILE A 530 -3.79 -28.65 -8.62
CA ILE A 530 -4.45 -29.92 -8.33
C ILE A 530 -5.05 -30.52 -9.60
N LEU A 531 -5.76 -29.70 -10.39
CA LEU A 531 -6.35 -30.14 -11.65
C LEU A 531 -5.28 -30.62 -12.65
N ARG A 532 -4.16 -29.89 -12.79
CA ARG A 532 -3.02 -30.30 -13.62
C ARG A 532 -2.39 -31.60 -13.13
N GLN A 533 -2.18 -31.75 -11.82
CA GLN A 533 -1.62 -32.98 -11.24
C GLN A 533 -2.51 -34.19 -11.50
N ILE A 534 -3.83 -34.06 -11.33
CA ILE A 534 -4.80 -35.13 -11.60
C ILE A 534 -4.79 -35.53 -13.08
N GLN A 535 -4.63 -34.58 -14.00
CA GLN A 535 -4.55 -34.89 -15.43
C GLN A 535 -3.31 -35.70 -15.80
N HIS A 536 -2.19 -35.53 -15.09
CA HIS A 536 -0.90 -36.17 -15.40
C HIS A 536 -0.60 -37.40 -14.53
N ARG A 537 -1.33 -37.58 -13.42
CA ARG A 537 -1.17 -38.72 -12.50
C ARG A 537 -1.67 -40.01 -13.16
N ARG A 538 -0.91 -41.09 -12.97
CA ARG A 538 -1.37 -42.46 -13.27
C ARG A 538 -2.09 -43.00 -12.04
N PHE A 539 -3.27 -43.55 -12.26
CA PHE A 539 -4.10 -44.11 -11.20
C PHE A 539 -4.00 -45.64 -11.24
N GLU A 540 -2.93 -46.16 -10.63
CA GLU A 540 -2.60 -47.59 -10.62
C GLU A 540 -2.94 -48.23 -9.27
N HIS A 541 -2.99 -47.44 -8.20
CA HIS A 541 -3.36 -47.86 -6.85
C HIS A 541 -4.58 -47.09 -6.34
N ILE A 542 -5.33 -47.69 -5.40
CA ILE A 542 -6.51 -47.04 -4.81
C ILE A 542 -6.14 -45.75 -4.05
N ASP A 543 -4.94 -45.69 -3.47
CA ASP A 543 -4.44 -44.52 -2.76
C ASP A 543 -4.30 -43.29 -3.67
N ASP A 544 -4.00 -43.49 -4.96
CA ASP A 544 -3.93 -42.41 -5.94
C ASP A 544 -5.29 -41.72 -6.10
N PHE A 545 -6.36 -42.51 -6.13
CA PHE A 545 -7.75 -42.01 -6.20
C PHE A 545 -8.17 -41.34 -4.91
N VAL A 546 -7.87 -41.96 -3.75
CA VAL A 546 -8.22 -41.43 -2.43
C VAL A 546 -7.54 -40.07 -2.20
N ALA A 547 -6.23 -39.98 -2.47
CA ALA A 547 -5.47 -38.74 -2.32
C ALA A 547 -6.03 -37.63 -3.23
N SER A 548 -6.25 -37.92 -4.52
CA SER A 548 -6.76 -36.93 -5.46
C SER A 548 -8.21 -36.49 -5.18
N LEU A 549 -9.08 -37.39 -4.71
CA LEU A 549 -10.44 -37.02 -4.28
C LEU A 549 -10.42 -36.20 -2.98
N ALA A 550 -9.49 -36.48 -2.07
CA ALA A 550 -9.28 -35.67 -0.87
C ALA A 550 -8.77 -34.26 -1.22
N ASP A 551 -7.81 -34.15 -2.15
CA ASP A 551 -7.29 -32.86 -2.65
C ASP A 551 -8.41 -32.01 -3.29
N LEU A 552 -9.23 -32.62 -4.15
CA LEU A 552 -10.39 -31.95 -4.77
C LEU A 552 -11.43 -31.52 -3.72
N ARG A 553 -11.71 -32.36 -2.71
CA ARG A 553 -12.63 -32.01 -1.61
C ARG A 553 -12.08 -30.84 -0.77
N SER A 554 -10.78 -30.83 -0.51
CA SER A 554 -10.11 -29.74 0.21
C SER A 554 -10.23 -28.43 -0.56
N VAL A 555 -9.85 -28.42 -1.84
CA VAL A 555 -9.87 -27.18 -2.63
C VAL A 555 -11.29 -26.69 -2.90
N ARG A 556 -12.27 -27.60 -3.01
CA ARG A 556 -13.69 -27.22 -3.05
C ARG A 556 -14.12 -26.49 -1.78
N GLY A 557 -13.63 -26.93 -0.61
CA GLY A 557 -13.84 -26.22 0.66
C GLY A 557 -13.28 -24.81 0.62
N ASP A 558 -12.03 -24.66 0.13
CA ASP A 558 -11.39 -23.36 -0.05
C ASP A 558 -12.22 -22.44 -0.98
N ILE A 559 -12.72 -22.96 -2.12
CA ILE A 559 -13.56 -22.22 -3.07
C ILE A 559 -14.90 -21.78 -2.45
N ILE A 560 -15.55 -22.66 -1.67
CA ILE A 560 -16.80 -22.30 -0.97
C ILE A 560 -16.54 -21.18 0.04
N SER A 561 -15.42 -21.23 0.77
CA SER A 561 -15.05 -20.15 1.69
C SER A 561 -14.83 -18.81 0.98
N LEU A 562 -14.41 -18.81 -0.30
CA LEU A 562 -14.32 -17.56 -1.08
C LEU A 562 -15.69 -16.88 -1.27
N GLN A 563 -16.79 -17.63 -1.34
CA GLN A 563 -18.15 -17.07 -1.49
C GLN A 563 -18.56 -16.21 -0.28
N GLU A 564 -17.96 -16.46 0.88
CA GLU A 564 -18.21 -15.68 2.10
C GLU A 564 -17.38 -14.37 2.14
N LEU A 565 -16.38 -14.23 1.26
CA LEU A 565 -15.53 -13.05 1.21
C LEU A 565 -16.21 -11.88 0.49
N ARG A 566 -16.08 -10.69 1.06
CA ARG A 566 -16.60 -9.46 0.46
C ARG A 566 -15.78 -9.07 -0.78
N TYR A 567 -16.45 -8.56 -1.81
CA TYR A 567 -15.86 -8.13 -3.09
C TYR A 567 -15.21 -9.26 -3.91
N VAL A 568 -15.56 -10.52 -3.65
CA VAL A 568 -15.09 -11.66 -4.45
C VAL A 568 -15.73 -11.62 -5.84
N ASP A 569 -14.98 -12.05 -6.86
CA ASP A 569 -15.53 -12.27 -8.19
C ASP A 569 -16.35 -13.57 -8.20
N ALA A 570 -17.68 -13.42 -8.12
CA ALA A 570 -18.60 -14.54 -8.12
C ALA A 570 -18.50 -15.41 -9.39
N SER A 571 -18.18 -14.80 -10.53
CA SER A 571 -18.09 -15.53 -11.80
C SER A 571 -16.87 -16.44 -11.84
N LEU A 572 -15.73 -15.96 -11.32
CA LEU A 572 -14.52 -16.77 -11.17
C LEU A 572 -14.72 -17.92 -10.17
N VAL A 573 -15.41 -17.66 -9.07
CA VAL A 573 -15.72 -18.69 -8.06
C VAL A 573 -16.61 -19.80 -8.64
N GLU A 574 -17.64 -19.43 -9.42
CA GLU A 574 -18.48 -20.40 -10.13
C GLU A 574 -17.69 -21.22 -11.16
N GLU A 575 -16.77 -20.59 -11.91
CA GLU A 575 -15.89 -21.29 -12.85
C GLU A 575 -14.99 -22.32 -12.15
N LEU A 576 -14.35 -21.93 -11.05
CA LEU A 576 -13.49 -22.81 -10.26
C LEU A 576 -14.29 -23.97 -9.65
N GLU A 577 -15.47 -23.69 -9.07
CA GLU A 577 -16.32 -24.74 -8.51
C GLU A 577 -16.77 -25.73 -9.60
N GLY A 578 -17.19 -25.23 -10.76
CA GLY A 578 -17.59 -26.07 -11.89
C GLY A 578 -16.47 -26.98 -12.38
N GLY A 579 -15.25 -26.45 -12.50
CA GLY A 579 -14.07 -27.24 -12.88
C GLY A 579 -13.73 -28.36 -11.89
N VAL A 580 -13.82 -28.06 -10.59
CA VAL A 580 -13.58 -29.05 -9.52
C VAL A 580 -14.70 -30.10 -9.47
N GLU A 581 -15.96 -29.71 -9.64
CA GLU A 581 -17.10 -30.62 -9.65
C GLU A 581 -17.00 -31.61 -10.82
N GLU A 582 -16.70 -31.13 -12.04
CA GLU A 582 -16.55 -31.99 -13.22
C GLU A 582 -15.42 -33.02 -13.04
N GLN A 583 -14.25 -32.58 -12.56
CA GLN A 583 -13.15 -33.51 -12.30
C GLN A 583 -13.45 -34.49 -11.17
N THR A 584 -14.16 -34.04 -10.13
CA THR A 584 -14.60 -34.91 -9.04
C THR A 584 -15.52 -36.01 -9.57
N GLU A 585 -16.50 -35.69 -10.41
CA GLU A 585 -17.42 -36.67 -10.99
C GLU A 585 -16.69 -37.66 -11.92
N ARG A 586 -15.74 -37.18 -12.72
CA ARG A 586 -14.93 -38.00 -13.61
C ARG A 586 -14.03 -38.96 -12.83
N LEU A 587 -13.34 -38.48 -11.80
CA LEU A 587 -12.44 -39.28 -10.97
C LEU A 587 -13.21 -40.29 -10.12
N SER A 588 -14.37 -39.88 -9.59
CA SER A 588 -15.30 -40.73 -8.86
C SER A 588 -15.73 -41.94 -9.68
N ARG A 589 -16.14 -41.75 -10.95
CA ARG A 589 -16.52 -42.85 -11.85
C ARG A 589 -15.36 -43.84 -12.07
N LYS A 590 -14.16 -43.33 -12.36
CA LYS A 590 -12.97 -44.18 -12.52
C LYS A 590 -12.60 -44.94 -11.26
N CYS A 591 -12.77 -44.33 -10.07
CA CYS A 591 -12.53 -44.97 -8.79
C CYS A 591 -13.48 -46.15 -8.57
N VAL A 592 -14.78 -45.99 -8.89
CA VAL A 592 -15.76 -47.08 -8.84
C VAL A 592 -15.37 -48.22 -9.80
N GLU A 593 -15.00 -47.90 -11.04
CA GLU A 593 -14.54 -48.90 -12.01
C GLU A 593 -13.28 -49.66 -11.52
N PHE A 594 -12.37 -48.97 -10.83
CA PHE A 594 -11.19 -49.58 -10.23
C PHE A 594 -11.56 -50.51 -9.07
N LEU A 595 -12.40 -50.07 -8.13
CA LEU A 595 -12.83 -50.84 -6.95
C LEU A 595 -13.62 -52.12 -7.30
N LEU A 596 -14.22 -52.18 -8.49
CA LEU A 596 -14.90 -53.39 -8.98
C LEU A 596 -13.93 -54.48 -9.50
N GLN A 597 -12.64 -54.18 -9.63
CA GLN A 597 -11.64 -55.17 -10.01
C GLN A 597 -11.28 -56.06 -8.80
N GLU A 598 -11.11 -57.37 -9.03
CA GLU A 598 -10.83 -58.35 -7.97
C GLU A 598 -9.53 -58.09 -7.19
N SER A 599 -8.57 -57.36 -7.76
CA SER A 599 -7.26 -57.05 -7.14
C SER A 599 -7.15 -55.62 -6.58
N SER A 600 -8.22 -54.84 -6.61
CA SER A 600 -8.21 -53.40 -6.28
C SER A 600 -7.78 -53.09 -4.85
N LEU A 601 -8.13 -53.94 -3.88
CA LEU A 601 -7.81 -53.79 -2.46
C LEU A 601 -6.73 -54.78 -1.98
N GLN A 602 -6.15 -55.57 -2.88
CA GLN A 602 -5.13 -56.56 -2.56
C GLN A 602 -3.91 -55.97 -1.81
N PRO A 603 -3.42 -54.75 -2.12
CA PRO A 603 -2.33 -54.13 -1.35
C PRO A 603 -2.68 -53.89 0.13
N TYR A 604 -3.92 -53.46 0.41
CA TYR A 604 -4.40 -53.27 1.79
C TYR A 604 -4.52 -54.60 2.53
N GLU A 605 -5.08 -55.61 1.87
CA GLU A 605 -5.20 -56.95 2.43
C GLU A 605 -3.83 -57.53 2.80
N GLN A 606 -2.84 -57.36 1.92
CA GLN A 606 -1.49 -57.84 2.16
C GLN A 606 -0.76 -57.08 3.27
N ARG A 607 -0.91 -55.75 3.34
CA ARG A 607 -0.33 -54.92 4.40
C ARG A 607 -0.87 -55.31 5.78
N VAL A 608 -2.18 -55.50 5.91
CA VAL A 608 -2.83 -55.91 7.16
C VAL A 608 -2.44 -57.35 7.57
N GLN A 609 -2.29 -58.26 6.60
CA GLN A 609 -1.78 -59.62 6.87
C GLN A 609 -0.33 -59.61 7.36
N ASP A 610 0.54 -58.78 6.75
CA ASP A 610 1.93 -58.62 7.17
C ASP A 610 2.02 -58.04 8.60
N GLU A 611 1.24 -57.00 8.90
CA GLU A 611 1.08 -56.43 10.23
C GLU A 611 0.64 -57.49 11.25
N GLN A 612 -0.39 -58.28 10.91
CA GLN A 612 -0.91 -59.33 11.78
C GLN A 612 0.12 -60.45 12.05
N SER A 613 0.91 -60.83 11.04
CA SER A 613 1.93 -61.88 11.17
C SER A 613 3.06 -61.54 12.13
N ARG A 614 3.32 -60.23 12.34
CA ARG A 614 4.36 -59.72 13.23
C ARG A 614 3.98 -59.79 14.71
N ILE A 615 2.69 -59.92 15.04
CA ILE A 615 2.17 -59.84 16.42
C ILE A 615 2.76 -60.93 17.33
N ASP A 616 2.83 -62.18 16.87
CA ASP A 616 3.30 -63.30 17.69
C ASP A 616 4.79 -63.20 18.06
N GLY A 617 5.59 -62.58 17.18
CA GLY A 617 7.04 -62.39 17.33
C GLY A 617 7.45 -61.21 18.23
N LEU A 618 6.48 -60.42 18.72
CA LEU A 618 6.76 -59.29 19.61
C LEU A 618 7.28 -59.76 20.97
N THR A 619 8.42 -59.20 21.39
CA THR A 619 9.09 -59.50 22.67
C THR A 619 9.21 -58.30 23.61
N LYS A 620 8.91 -57.09 23.13
CA LYS A 620 8.98 -55.83 23.90
C LYS A 620 7.72 -55.02 23.72
N VAL A 621 7.32 -54.29 24.75
CA VAL A 621 6.16 -53.37 24.69
C VAL A 621 6.41 -52.21 23.71
N THR A 622 7.65 -51.75 23.53
CA THR A 622 7.98 -50.67 22.57
C THR A 622 7.70 -51.07 21.12
N ASP A 623 8.15 -52.26 20.73
CA ASP A 623 7.95 -52.78 19.37
C ASP A 623 6.46 -53.04 19.09
N ALA A 624 5.70 -53.40 20.14
CA ALA A 624 4.25 -53.59 20.06
C ALA A 624 3.49 -52.27 19.86
N LYS A 625 3.96 -51.15 20.45
CA LYS A 625 3.38 -49.81 20.22
C LYS A 625 3.63 -49.29 18.81
N THR A 626 4.80 -49.53 18.24
CA THR A 626 5.07 -49.16 16.83
C THR A 626 4.14 -49.92 15.88
N LEU A 627 3.93 -51.22 16.12
CA LEU A 627 2.95 -51.98 15.33
C LEU A 627 1.50 -51.52 15.57
N GLU A 628 1.18 -51.01 16.76
CA GLU A 628 -0.14 -50.43 17.07
C GLU A 628 -0.41 -49.14 16.27
N GLU A 629 0.61 -48.31 16.06
CA GLU A 629 0.55 -47.11 15.22
C GLU A 629 0.35 -47.49 13.74
N GLU A 630 1.09 -48.48 13.23
CA GLU A 630 0.96 -48.98 11.85
C GLU A 630 -0.47 -49.54 11.59
N ILE A 631 -0.97 -50.42 12.46
CA ILE A 631 -2.32 -50.99 12.35
C ILE A 631 -3.39 -49.89 12.48
N THR A 632 -3.15 -48.86 13.30
CA THR A 632 -4.07 -47.72 13.43
C THR A 632 -4.07 -46.85 12.17
N GLY A 633 -2.91 -46.60 11.55
CA GLY A 633 -2.83 -45.94 10.26
C GLY A 633 -3.61 -46.69 9.17
N SER A 634 -3.42 -48.01 9.09
CA SER A 634 -4.19 -48.89 8.21
C SER A 634 -5.70 -48.81 8.45
N ALA A 635 -6.14 -48.71 9.71
CA ALA A 635 -7.56 -48.53 10.05
C ALA A 635 -8.11 -47.17 9.59
N THR A 636 -7.37 -46.08 9.80
CA THR A 636 -7.78 -44.72 9.41
C THR A 636 -7.89 -44.56 7.90
N GLU A 637 -6.95 -45.13 7.14
CA GLU A 637 -7.01 -45.13 5.68
C GLU A 637 -8.23 -45.90 5.15
N LEU A 638 -8.56 -47.05 5.74
CA LEU A 638 -9.77 -47.81 5.43
C LEU A 638 -11.05 -47.05 5.80
N GLU A 639 -11.08 -46.33 6.93
CA GLU A 639 -12.20 -45.47 7.31
C GLU A 639 -12.43 -44.35 6.30
N MET A 640 -11.37 -43.67 5.85
CA MET A 640 -11.46 -42.65 4.78
C MET A 640 -11.99 -43.25 3.48
N LEU A 641 -11.53 -44.45 3.12
CA LEU A 641 -11.99 -45.15 1.93
C LEU A 641 -13.48 -45.52 2.02
N ILE A 642 -13.97 -45.95 3.19
CA ILE A 642 -15.42 -46.15 3.44
C ILE A 642 -16.18 -44.84 3.29
N GLU A 643 -15.69 -43.74 3.87
CA GLU A 643 -16.37 -42.43 3.79
C GLU A 643 -16.47 -41.95 2.34
N ILE A 644 -15.37 -42.05 1.57
CA ILE A 644 -15.35 -41.70 0.15
C ILE A 644 -16.33 -42.57 -0.62
N VAL A 645 -16.29 -43.89 -0.47
CA VAL A 645 -17.18 -44.82 -1.17
C VAL A 645 -18.65 -44.61 -0.81
N SER A 646 -18.95 -44.25 0.44
CA SER A 646 -20.32 -43.96 0.88
C SER A 646 -20.92 -42.73 0.19
N ASN A 647 -20.06 -41.75 -0.13
CA ASN A 647 -20.41 -40.50 -0.81
C ASN A 647 -20.33 -40.59 -2.34
N LEU A 648 -19.77 -41.65 -2.91
CA LEU A 648 -19.78 -41.90 -4.35
C LEU A 648 -21.21 -42.18 -4.84
N ARG A 649 -21.59 -41.52 -5.94
CA ARG A 649 -22.82 -41.85 -6.67
C ARG A 649 -22.59 -43.13 -7.48
N ILE A 650 -22.95 -44.26 -6.88
CA ILE A 650 -22.98 -45.57 -7.52
C ILE A 650 -24.43 -45.87 -7.92
N ASP A 651 -24.71 -45.90 -9.22
CA ASP A 651 -26.04 -46.12 -9.77
C ASP A 651 -26.54 -47.56 -9.59
N ASP A 652 -25.62 -48.53 -9.60
CA ASP A 652 -25.93 -49.94 -9.42
C ASP A 652 -25.81 -50.36 -7.94
N ALA A 653 -26.96 -50.70 -7.34
CA ALA A 653 -27.02 -51.16 -5.95
C ALA A 653 -26.19 -52.41 -5.69
N THR A 654 -26.01 -53.29 -6.68
CA THR A 654 -25.20 -54.51 -6.53
C THR A 654 -23.70 -54.20 -6.48
N GLN A 655 -23.22 -53.30 -7.34
CA GLN A 655 -21.84 -52.81 -7.32
C GLN A 655 -21.49 -52.15 -5.98
N ARG A 656 -22.41 -51.32 -5.45
CA ARG A 656 -22.25 -50.69 -4.13
C ARG A 656 -22.11 -51.75 -3.03
N THR A 657 -22.94 -52.79 -3.03
CA THR A 657 -22.85 -53.87 -2.04
C THR A 657 -21.54 -54.62 -2.14
N THR A 658 -21.08 -54.97 -3.35
CA THR A 658 -19.80 -55.67 -3.55
C THR A 658 -18.61 -54.88 -3.00
N ILE A 659 -18.55 -53.58 -3.28
CA ILE A 659 -17.44 -52.72 -2.79
C ILE A 659 -17.48 -52.64 -1.26
N ILE A 660 -18.65 -52.41 -0.65
CA ILE A 660 -18.80 -52.33 0.81
C ILE A 660 -18.43 -53.65 1.48
N ASP A 661 -18.84 -54.79 0.93
CA ASP A 661 -18.54 -56.11 1.48
C ASP A 661 -17.03 -56.40 1.44
N ASN A 662 -16.34 -56.07 0.34
CA ASN A 662 -14.89 -56.23 0.21
C ASN A 662 -14.13 -55.40 1.26
N ILE A 663 -14.53 -54.14 1.45
CA ILE A 663 -13.91 -53.26 2.45
C ILE A 663 -14.20 -53.74 3.88
N SER A 664 -15.44 -54.17 4.14
CA SER A 664 -15.85 -54.69 5.44
C SER A 664 -15.09 -55.97 5.82
N GLY A 665 -14.77 -56.82 4.84
CA GLY A 665 -13.91 -57.99 5.01
C GLY A 665 -12.50 -57.62 5.49
N ILE A 666 -11.86 -56.64 4.84
CA ILE A 666 -10.52 -56.17 5.24
C ILE A 666 -10.58 -55.49 6.62
N PHE A 667 -11.60 -54.67 6.88
CA PHE A 667 -11.79 -54.00 8.16
C PHE A 667 -11.98 -54.98 9.33
N SER A 668 -12.61 -56.12 9.09
CA SER A 668 -12.72 -57.19 10.10
C SER A 668 -11.35 -57.78 10.46
N THR A 669 -10.44 -57.89 9.48
CA THR A 669 -9.07 -58.39 9.65
C THR A 669 -8.22 -57.41 10.46
N VAL A 670 -8.36 -56.10 10.20
CA VAL A 670 -7.72 -55.04 11.01
C VAL A 670 -8.19 -55.09 12.46
N ASN A 671 -9.50 -55.27 12.70
CA ASN A 671 -10.04 -55.40 14.06
C ASN A 671 -9.53 -56.65 14.78
N GLN A 672 -9.37 -57.76 14.04
CA GLN A 672 -8.76 -58.98 14.58
C GLN A 672 -7.29 -58.75 14.96
N ALA A 673 -6.51 -58.09 14.10
CA ALA A 673 -5.12 -57.72 14.37
C ALA A 673 -5.01 -56.82 15.62
N ARG A 674 -5.86 -55.78 15.73
CA ARG A 674 -5.96 -54.93 16.94
C ARG A 674 -6.23 -55.73 18.21
N ALA A 675 -7.19 -56.65 18.17
CA ALA A 675 -7.55 -57.46 19.33
C ALA A 675 -6.40 -58.39 19.77
N LEU A 676 -5.71 -59.01 18.81
CA LEU A 676 -4.55 -59.86 19.06
C LEU A 676 -3.37 -59.05 19.64
N LEU A 677 -3.07 -57.89 19.05
CA LEU A 677 -2.01 -57.01 19.52
C LEU A 677 -2.28 -56.49 20.94
N LYS A 678 -3.52 -56.07 21.23
CA LYS A 678 -3.92 -55.63 22.58
C LYS A 678 -3.74 -56.73 23.63
N LYS A 679 -4.02 -57.99 23.28
CA LYS A 679 -3.76 -59.13 24.16
C LYS A 679 -2.26 -59.34 24.39
N LYS A 680 -1.46 -59.29 23.32
CA LYS A 680 0.01 -59.44 23.38
C LYS A 680 0.67 -58.32 24.21
N ILE A 681 0.22 -57.08 24.06
CA ILE A 681 0.69 -55.93 24.86
C ILE A 681 0.46 -56.17 26.35
N ARG A 682 -0.72 -56.65 26.75
CA ARG A 682 -1.02 -56.97 28.16
C ARG A 682 -0.12 -58.07 28.73
N GLU A 683 0.15 -59.11 27.93
CA GLU A 683 1.05 -60.20 28.32
C GLU A 683 2.50 -59.72 28.51
N LEU A 684 3.00 -58.89 27.60
CA LEU A 684 4.35 -58.31 27.68
C LEU A 684 4.49 -57.30 28.84
N ALA A 685 3.50 -56.44 29.02
CA ALA A 685 3.47 -55.42 30.08
C ALA A 685 3.44 -56.03 31.49
N SER A 686 2.79 -57.19 31.67
CA SER A 686 2.78 -57.90 32.96
C SER A 686 4.17 -58.44 33.34
N VAL A 687 4.96 -58.92 32.38
CA VAL A 687 6.30 -59.47 32.65
C VAL A 687 7.34 -58.36 32.85
N GLU A 688 7.29 -57.31 32.02
CA GLU A 688 8.18 -56.16 32.14
C GLU A 688 7.89 -55.33 33.40
N GLY A 689 6.61 -55.16 33.76
CA GLY A 689 6.17 -54.38 34.91
C GLY A 689 6.69 -54.92 36.25
N VAL A 690 6.83 -56.24 36.40
CA VAL A 690 7.42 -56.86 37.62
C VAL A 690 8.89 -56.50 37.79
N ALA A 691 9.66 -56.49 36.71
CA ALA A 691 11.09 -56.15 36.78
C ALA A 691 11.30 -54.66 37.06
N GLU A 692 10.51 -53.80 36.44
CA GLU A 692 10.55 -52.35 36.66
C GLU A 692 10.12 -51.98 38.10
N PHE A 693 9.02 -52.55 38.60
CA PHE A 693 8.52 -52.30 39.95
C PHE A 693 9.56 -52.65 41.03
N ASN A 694 10.20 -53.81 40.91
CA ASN A 694 11.25 -54.23 41.86
C ASN A 694 12.46 -53.28 41.86
N SER A 695 12.85 -52.76 40.69
CA SER A 695 13.94 -51.79 40.57
C SER A 695 13.58 -50.45 41.21
N GLN A 696 12.37 -49.94 40.93
CA GLN A 696 11.88 -48.68 41.49
C GLN A 696 11.68 -48.76 43.00
N MET A 697 11.17 -49.87 43.52
CA MET A 697 11.03 -50.09 44.97
C MET A 697 12.40 -50.12 45.67
N LYS A 698 13.43 -50.64 45.01
CA LYS A 698 14.81 -50.65 45.53
C LYS A 698 15.40 -49.24 45.62
N LEU A 699 15.20 -48.40 44.59
CA LEU A 699 15.58 -46.98 44.60
C LEU A 699 14.78 -46.18 45.65
N LEU A 700 13.49 -46.52 45.76
CA LEU A 700 12.58 -46.30 46.88
C LEU A 700 13.29 -46.30 48.24
N ASN A 701 13.64 -47.52 48.63
CA ASN A 701 14.26 -47.84 49.90
C ASN A 701 15.59 -47.10 50.11
N GLN A 702 16.42 -46.97 49.07
CA GLN A 702 17.69 -46.24 49.16
C GLN A 702 17.48 -44.74 49.42
N SER A 703 16.49 -44.14 48.77
CA SER A 703 16.15 -42.72 48.96
C SER A 703 15.67 -42.44 50.37
N VAL A 704 14.80 -43.31 50.92
CA VAL A 704 14.31 -43.23 52.30
C VAL A 704 15.47 -43.21 53.31
N VAL A 705 16.43 -44.13 53.16
CA VAL A 705 17.61 -44.20 54.04
C VAL A 705 18.46 -42.93 53.93
N ASN A 706 18.77 -42.49 52.72
CA ASN A 706 19.57 -41.28 52.50
C ASN A 706 18.91 -40.03 53.10
N TYR A 707 17.59 -39.89 52.93
CA TYR A 707 16.85 -38.77 53.49
C TYR A 707 16.83 -38.81 55.02
N LEU A 708 16.63 -39.98 55.64
CA LEU A 708 16.69 -40.13 57.10
C LEU A 708 18.08 -39.79 57.67
N ASP A 709 19.15 -40.13 56.96
CA ASP A 709 20.53 -39.86 57.40
C ASP A 709 20.87 -38.36 57.42
N VAL A 710 20.33 -37.57 56.50
CA VAL A 710 20.57 -36.11 56.43
C VAL A 710 19.61 -35.29 57.29
N CYS A 711 18.62 -35.92 57.92
CA CYS A 711 17.74 -35.27 58.89
C CYS A 711 18.46 -35.06 60.23
N ASP A 712 19.00 -33.86 60.42
CA ASP A 712 19.62 -33.34 61.64
C ASP A 712 18.72 -32.35 62.41
N GLU A 713 17.61 -31.91 61.81
CA GLU A 713 16.60 -31.02 62.40
C GLU A 713 15.17 -31.56 62.23
N PRO A 714 14.25 -31.34 63.19
CA PRO A 714 12.86 -31.79 63.09
C PRO A 714 12.12 -31.33 61.83
N SER A 715 12.36 -30.10 61.37
CA SER A 715 11.77 -29.53 60.14
C SER A 715 12.23 -30.28 58.88
N LYS A 716 13.51 -30.64 58.80
CA LYS A 716 14.06 -31.41 57.66
C LYS A 716 13.47 -32.81 57.56
N CYS A 717 13.00 -33.40 58.67
CA CYS A 717 12.25 -34.66 58.64
C CYS A 717 10.93 -34.52 57.89
N GLU A 718 10.20 -33.42 58.12
CA GLU A 718 8.93 -33.15 57.45
C GLU A 718 9.12 -32.91 55.95
N ASP A 719 10.09 -32.05 55.60
CA ASP A 719 10.40 -31.76 54.19
C ASP A 719 10.82 -33.01 53.41
N SER A 720 11.63 -33.86 54.05
CA SER A 720 12.10 -35.10 53.43
C SER A 720 11.01 -36.15 53.32
N LEU A 721 10.13 -36.23 54.33
CA LEU A 721 8.94 -37.09 54.28
C LEU A 721 8.03 -36.70 53.12
N THR A 722 7.74 -35.40 52.94
CA THR A 722 6.92 -34.92 51.81
C THR A 722 7.50 -35.34 50.46
N LYS A 723 8.82 -35.22 50.27
CA LYS A 723 9.48 -35.62 49.02
C LYS A 723 9.34 -37.11 48.73
N VAL A 724 9.48 -37.95 49.75
CA VAL A 724 9.34 -39.41 49.59
C VAL A 724 7.87 -39.81 49.36
N MET A 725 6.91 -39.10 49.98
CA MET A 725 5.48 -39.33 49.74
C MET A 725 5.07 -39.04 48.30
N ILE A 726 5.61 -37.98 47.68
CA ILE A 726 5.37 -37.67 46.26
C ILE A 726 5.91 -38.80 45.37
N GLN A 727 7.11 -39.31 45.65
CA GLN A 727 7.68 -40.43 44.89
C GLN A 727 6.83 -41.71 45.00
N LEU A 728 6.24 -41.97 46.17
CA LEU A 728 5.31 -43.09 46.35
C LEU A 728 4.02 -42.90 45.54
N GLU A 729 3.45 -41.69 45.53
CA GLU A 729 2.24 -41.36 44.77
C GLU A 729 2.46 -41.49 43.25
N GLU A 730 3.63 -41.06 42.75
CA GLU A 730 4.02 -41.27 41.34
C GLU A 730 4.10 -42.76 40.98
N LEU A 731 4.63 -43.60 41.88
CA LEU A 731 4.67 -45.05 41.68
C LEU A 731 3.28 -45.68 41.72
N GLU A 732 2.40 -45.24 42.62
CA GLU A 732 1.01 -45.70 42.68
C GLU A 732 0.24 -45.38 41.39
N GLY A 733 0.42 -44.17 40.83
CA GLY A 733 -0.17 -43.80 39.54
C GLY A 733 0.38 -44.62 38.37
N ARG A 734 1.70 -44.87 38.35
CA ARG A 734 2.36 -45.62 37.27
C ARG A 734 2.00 -47.10 37.23
N PHE A 735 1.73 -47.70 38.39
CA PHE A 735 1.45 -49.13 38.53
C PHE A 735 -0.02 -49.43 38.91
N ALA A 736 -0.92 -48.47 38.69
CA ALA A 736 -2.35 -48.54 39.08
C ALA A 736 -3.12 -49.72 38.47
N GLU A 737 -2.64 -50.32 37.37
CA GLU A 737 -3.29 -51.47 36.71
C GLU A 737 -2.94 -52.83 37.35
N PHE A 738 -2.07 -52.86 38.38
CA PHE A 738 -1.60 -54.09 39.03
C PHE A 738 -1.94 -54.11 40.53
N ASP A 739 -3.03 -54.78 40.90
CA ASP A 739 -3.54 -54.85 42.28
C ASP A 739 -2.49 -55.31 43.32
N GLU A 740 -1.57 -56.21 42.94
CA GLU A 740 -0.50 -56.72 43.82
C GLU A 740 0.52 -55.64 44.20
N PHE A 741 0.80 -54.69 43.32
CA PHE A 741 1.76 -53.60 43.56
C PHE A 741 1.17 -52.49 44.45
N ILE A 742 -0.14 -52.26 44.34
CA ILE A 742 -0.86 -51.27 45.16
C ILE A 742 -0.76 -51.63 46.65
N LEU A 743 -0.90 -52.91 46.98
CA LEU A 743 -0.82 -53.39 48.36
C LEU A 743 0.59 -53.18 48.94
N GLN A 744 1.64 -53.48 48.18
CA GLN A 744 3.03 -53.28 48.60
C GLN A 744 3.41 -51.80 48.77
N LEU A 745 2.90 -50.92 47.89
CA LEU A 745 3.13 -49.47 47.99
C LEU A 745 2.44 -48.87 49.23
N THR A 746 1.25 -49.37 49.57
CA THR A 746 0.50 -48.96 50.76
C THR A 746 1.25 -49.32 52.04
N GLU A 747 1.75 -50.55 52.15
CA GLU A 747 2.58 -50.99 53.28
C GLU A 747 3.87 -50.15 53.39
N LYS A 748 4.51 -49.86 52.26
CA LYS A 748 5.73 -49.03 52.22
C LYS A 748 5.48 -47.60 52.69
N ARG A 749 4.33 -47.01 52.33
CA ARG A 749 3.92 -45.67 52.74
C ARG A 749 3.83 -45.56 54.26
N GLU A 750 3.18 -46.52 54.91
CA GLU A 750 3.10 -46.57 56.38
C GLU A 750 4.49 -46.71 57.03
N GLU A 751 5.35 -47.57 56.47
CA GLU A 751 6.72 -47.77 56.97
C GLU A 751 7.54 -46.47 56.94
N VAL A 752 7.50 -45.75 55.82
CA VAL A 752 8.22 -44.48 55.63
C VAL A 752 7.73 -43.42 56.61
N TYR A 753 6.40 -43.24 56.71
CA TYR A 753 5.82 -42.25 57.62
C TYR A 753 6.28 -42.47 59.06
N ASN A 754 6.21 -43.72 59.53
CA ASN A 754 6.64 -44.09 60.88
C ASN A 754 8.14 -43.86 61.11
N ALA A 755 8.99 -44.08 60.09
CA ALA A 755 10.43 -43.88 60.22
C ALA A 755 10.80 -42.40 60.41
N PHE A 756 10.20 -41.49 59.63
CA PHE A 756 10.44 -40.05 59.74
C PHE A 756 9.89 -39.44 61.04
N GLU A 757 8.69 -39.86 61.47
CA GLU A 757 8.12 -39.40 62.74
C GLU A 757 8.98 -39.82 63.95
N ASN A 758 9.47 -41.07 63.96
CA ASN A 758 10.39 -41.53 65.01
C ASN A 758 11.70 -40.73 65.03
N ARG A 759 12.27 -40.40 63.85
CA ARG A 759 13.49 -39.58 63.76
C ARG A 759 13.27 -38.15 64.26
N LYS A 760 12.15 -37.54 63.88
CA LYS A 760 11.74 -36.20 64.34
C LYS A 760 11.59 -36.14 65.86
N LEU A 761 10.97 -37.15 66.46
CA LEU A 761 10.81 -37.25 67.91
C LEU A 761 12.17 -37.33 68.62
N GLN A 762 13.09 -38.17 68.13
CA GLN A 762 14.46 -38.26 68.67
C GLN A 762 15.23 -36.93 68.63
N LEU A 763 15.14 -36.19 67.52
CA LEU A 763 15.80 -34.88 67.38
C LEU A 763 15.22 -33.82 68.31
N THR A 764 13.89 -33.83 68.47
CA THR A 764 13.18 -32.90 69.38
C THR A 764 13.57 -33.14 70.83
N GLU A 765 13.64 -34.40 71.25
CA GLU A 765 14.12 -34.77 72.59
C GLU A 765 15.57 -34.34 72.84
N ALA A 766 16.46 -34.55 71.86
CA ALA A 766 17.86 -34.14 71.94
C ALA A 766 18.00 -32.61 72.09
N ARG A 767 17.23 -31.84 71.31
CA ARG A 767 17.17 -30.37 71.36
C ARG A 767 16.70 -29.88 72.74
N ASN A 768 15.60 -30.43 73.25
CA ASN A 768 15.06 -30.08 74.57
C ASN A 768 16.07 -30.37 75.71
N LYS A 769 16.75 -31.52 75.65
CA LYS A 769 17.78 -31.89 76.63
C LYS A 769 18.95 -30.90 76.64
N ARG A 770 19.39 -30.44 75.47
CA ARG A 770 20.47 -29.45 75.32
C ARG A 770 20.05 -28.08 75.87
N ALA A 771 18.85 -27.61 75.53
CA ALA A 771 18.32 -26.34 76.05
C ALA A 771 18.20 -26.35 77.58
N ASN A 772 17.76 -27.46 78.18
CA ASN A 772 17.73 -27.61 79.64
C ASN A 772 19.13 -27.57 80.27
N ALA A 773 20.14 -28.16 79.63
CA ALA A 773 21.52 -28.12 80.13
C ALA A 773 22.10 -26.70 80.11
N LEU A 774 21.81 -25.93 79.06
CA LEU A 774 22.20 -24.52 78.91
C LEU A 774 21.54 -23.63 79.96
N MET A 775 20.23 -23.79 80.19
CA MET A 775 19.51 -23.06 81.24
C MET A 775 20.13 -23.30 82.63
N ASN A 776 20.37 -24.56 82.98
CA ASN A 776 21.02 -24.91 84.25
C ASN A 776 22.43 -24.30 84.37
N ALA A 777 23.15 -24.14 83.26
CA ALA A 777 24.45 -23.46 83.25
C ALA A 777 24.30 -21.95 83.45
N ALA A 778 23.34 -21.30 82.77
CA ALA A 778 23.04 -19.88 82.93
C ALA A 778 22.68 -19.54 84.38
N GLU A 779 21.83 -20.35 85.02
CA GLU A 779 21.46 -20.14 86.43
C GLU A 779 22.66 -20.14 87.38
N ARG A 780 23.65 -21.03 87.14
CA ARG A 780 24.88 -21.07 87.95
C ARG A 780 25.73 -19.82 87.74
N VAL A 781 25.88 -19.37 86.50
CA VAL A 781 26.68 -18.17 86.18
C VAL A 781 26.00 -16.91 86.72
N LEU A 782 24.68 -16.79 86.57
CA LEU A 782 23.87 -15.68 87.11
C LEU A 782 24.00 -15.55 88.63
N LYS A 783 23.95 -16.66 89.37
CA LYS A 783 24.21 -16.66 90.82
C LYS A 783 25.61 -16.15 91.16
N GLY A 784 26.62 -16.52 90.37
CA GLY A 784 27.99 -16.03 90.51
C GLY A 784 28.10 -14.52 90.27
N ILE A 785 27.45 -14.03 89.20
CA ILE A 785 27.35 -12.59 88.90
C ILE A 785 26.70 -11.83 90.06
N GLN A 786 25.56 -12.30 90.56
CA GLN A 786 24.84 -11.66 91.66
C GLN A 786 25.72 -11.51 92.90
N SER A 787 26.46 -12.56 93.27
CA SER A 787 27.38 -12.54 94.43
C SER A 787 28.60 -11.64 94.22
N ARG A 788 29.07 -11.46 92.99
CA ARG A 788 30.26 -10.64 92.70
C ARG A 788 29.92 -9.16 92.66
N VAL A 789 28.77 -8.83 92.07
CA VAL A 789 28.32 -7.45 91.90
C VAL A 789 27.93 -6.80 93.23
N SER A 790 27.45 -7.58 94.22
CA SER A 790 27.10 -7.06 95.55
C SER A 790 28.26 -6.39 96.29
N ASN A 791 29.51 -6.74 95.95
CA ASN A 791 30.72 -6.23 96.60
C ASN A 791 31.30 -4.97 95.93
N PHE A 792 30.73 -4.49 94.82
CA PHE A 792 31.18 -3.25 94.20
C PHE A 792 30.72 -2.02 95.00
N GLU A 793 31.54 -0.97 94.98
CA GLU A 793 31.35 0.24 95.78
C GLU A 793 30.91 1.44 94.94
N THR A 794 31.00 1.37 93.60
CA THR A 794 30.53 2.41 92.70
C THR A 794 29.65 1.87 91.57
N VAL A 795 28.72 2.71 91.09
CA VAL A 795 27.85 2.40 89.95
C VAL A 795 28.67 2.21 88.66
N ASN A 796 29.82 2.89 88.56
CA ASN A 796 30.72 2.74 87.42
C ASN A 796 31.37 1.35 87.39
N ASP A 797 31.75 0.79 88.55
CA ASP A 797 32.31 -0.57 88.63
C ASP A 797 31.26 -1.63 88.25
N ILE A 798 30.01 -1.46 88.70
CA ILE A 798 28.89 -2.33 88.31
C ILE A 798 28.67 -2.26 86.79
N ASN A 799 28.60 -1.05 86.23
CA ASN A 799 28.39 -0.90 84.79
C ASN A 799 29.58 -1.42 83.97
N GLY A 800 30.82 -1.24 84.42
CA GLY A 800 32.02 -1.78 83.79
C GLY A 800 32.04 -3.31 83.77
N TYR A 801 31.64 -3.93 84.89
CA TYR A 801 31.48 -5.39 85.00
C TYR A 801 30.42 -5.92 84.03
N PHE A 802 29.23 -5.31 83.98
CA PHE A 802 28.17 -5.69 83.03
C PHE A 802 28.50 -5.37 81.56
N ALA A 803 29.43 -4.44 81.30
CA ALA A 803 29.87 -4.14 79.96
C ALA A 803 30.83 -5.21 79.42
N SER A 804 31.76 -5.70 80.24
CA SER A 804 32.97 -6.40 79.73
C SER A 804 33.48 -7.61 80.54
N ASP A 805 32.82 -8.04 81.63
CA ASP A 805 33.28 -9.23 82.36
C ASP A 805 32.92 -10.54 81.64
N LEU A 806 33.85 -11.50 81.69
CA LEU A 806 33.75 -12.82 81.07
C LEU A 806 32.49 -13.60 81.50
N MET A 807 32.03 -13.45 82.74
CA MET A 807 30.80 -14.12 83.20
C MET A 807 29.56 -13.55 82.50
N ILE A 808 29.54 -12.25 82.22
CA ILE A 808 28.44 -11.58 81.52
C ILE A 808 28.43 -11.98 80.05
N GLU A 809 29.60 -12.02 79.41
CA GLU A 809 29.75 -12.58 78.07
C GLU A 809 29.31 -14.04 78.03
N LYS A 810 29.62 -14.84 79.05
CA LYS A 810 29.20 -16.24 79.09
C LYS A 810 27.69 -16.41 79.20
N VAL A 811 27.00 -15.54 79.93
CA VAL A 811 25.52 -15.53 79.96
C VAL A 811 24.95 -15.10 78.61
N ARG A 812 25.54 -14.09 77.95
CA ARG A 812 25.14 -13.68 76.60
C ARG A 812 25.35 -14.79 75.57
N ASP A 813 26.46 -15.52 75.65
CA ASP A 813 26.75 -16.71 74.82
C ASP A 813 25.70 -17.82 75.05
N ILE A 814 25.33 -18.10 76.31
CA ILE A 814 24.27 -19.08 76.60
C ILE A 814 22.90 -18.61 76.05
N ILE A 815 22.60 -17.31 76.14
CA ILE A 815 21.40 -16.73 75.52
C ILE A 815 21.41 -16.95 74.00
N SER A 816 22.53 -16.67 73.33
CA SER A 816 22.68 -16.91 71.89
C SER A 816 22.50 -18.39 71.54
N GLN A 817 23.10 -19.31 72.30
CA GLN A 817 22.94 -20.75 72.08
C GLN A 817 21.51 -21.25 72.33
N LEU A 818 20.76 -20.63 73.26
CA LEU A 818 19.34 -20.95 73.47
C LEU A 818 18.47 -20.37 72.33
N GLN A 819 18.83 -19.22 71.77
CA GLN A 819 18.20 -18.67 70.57
C GLN A 819 18.42 -19.55 69.34
N GLU A 820 19.64 -20.09 69.16
CA GLU A 820 19.94 -21.07 68.10
C GLU A 820 19.12 -22.37 68.25
N LEU A 821 18.76 -22.74 69.47
CA LEU A 821 17.85 -23.87 69.75
C LEU A 821 16.37 -23.44 69.75
N GLU A 822 16.05 -22.23 69.28
CA GLU A 822 14.73 -21.57 69.23
C GLU A 822 13.87 -21.76 70.49
N ASP A 823 14.49 -21.83 71.67
CA ASP A 823 13.81 -21.93 72.97
C ASP A 823 13.63 -20.53 73.58
N SER A 824 12.70 -19.77 72.99
CA SER A 824 12.44 -18.35 73.34
C SER A 824 12.07 -18.16 74.81
N VAL A 825 11.34 -19.10 75.40
CA VAL A 825 10.94 -19.05 76.82
C VAL A 825 12.15 -19.01 77.74
N LYS A 826 13.16 -19.86 77.48
CA LYS A 826 14.38 -19.90 78.31
C LYS A 826 15.31 -18.73 78.02
N VAL A 827 15.35 -18.24 76.77
CA VAL A 827 16.06 -17.01 76.41
C VAL A 827 15.55 -15.83 77.23
N ASP A 828 14.22 -15.63 77.25
CA ASP A 828 13.57 -14.52 77.93
C ASP A 828 13.79 -14.57 79.45
N ASP A 829 13.73 -15.76 80.05
CA ASP A 829 13.99 -15.94 81.49
C ASP A 829 15.45 -15.58 81.85
N VAL A 830 16.45 -16.08 81.10
CA VAL A 830 17.87 -15.77 81.37
C VAL A 830 18.17 -14.29 81.17
N GLN A 831 17.66 -13.67 80.10
CA GLN A 831 17.82 -12.23 79.84
C GLN A 831 17.18 -11.38 80.95
N SER A 832 15.96 -11.72 81.34
CA SER A 832 15.23 -11.02 82.41
C SER A 832 16.00 -11.08 83.72
N ARG A 833 16.46 -12.27 84.12
CA ARG A 833 17.26 -12.43 85.36
C ARG A 833 18.57 -11.64 85.31
N LEU A 834 19.28 -11.62 84.18
CA LEU A 834 20.51 -10.84 84.04
C LEU A 834 20.25 -9.33 84.22
N LYS A 835 19.16 -8.83 83.63
CA LYS A 835 18.73 -7.43 83.76
C LYS A 835 18.35 -7.11 85.20
N THR A 836 17.54 -7.96 85.85
CA THR A 836 17.14 -7.78 87.25
C THR A 836 18.34 -7.72 88.17
N ILE A 837 19.35 -8.59 88.00
CA ILE A 837 20.56 -8.57 88.83
C ILE A 837 21.31 -7.23 88.69
N ARG A 838 21.37 -6.65 87.48
CA ARG A 838 22.00 -5.33 87.26
C ARG A 838 21.24 -4.22 87.97
N GLU A 839 19.93 -4.18 87.79
CA GLU A 839 19.06 -3.13 88.35
C GLU A 839 19.05 -3.19 89.89
N ASP A 840 18.92 -4.39 90.46
CA ASP A 840 18.96 -4.61 91.91
C ASP A 840 20.32 -4.25 92.51
N ALA A 841 21.42 -4.58 91.83
CA ALA A 841 22.76 -4.22 92.30
C ALA A 841 22.97 -2.70 92.38
N VAL A 842 22.55 -1.95 91.35
CA VAL A 842 22.65 -0.48 91.34
C VAL A 842 21.77 0.12 92.43
N ARG A 843 20.56 -0.42 92.61
CA ARG A 843 19.63 0.02 93.66
C ARG A 843 20.19 -0.25 95.05
N GLN A 844 20.63 -1.48 95.35
CA GLN A 844 21.23 -1.84 96.64
C GLN A 844 22.49 -1.03 96.95
N LEU A 845 23.28 -0.66 95.94
CA LEU A 845 24.43 0.21 96.13
C LEU A 845 24.02 1.63 96.50
N LYS A 846 23.01 2.21 95.81
CA LYS A 846 22.46 3.53 96.17
C LYS A 846 21.88 3.54 97.57
N ASP A 847 21.08 2.54 97.92
CA ASP A 847 20.51 2.38 99.25
C ASP A 847 21.65 2.35 100.30
N ARG A 848 22.74 1.60 100.03
CA ARG A 848 23.94 1.57 100.89
C ARG A 848 24.65 2.92 100.97
N GLN A 849 24.83 3.64 99.87
CA GLN A 849 25.51 4.94 99.86
C GLN A 849 24.69 6.05 100.53
N GLU A 850 23.36 6.02 100.45
CA GLU A 850 22.48 6.97 101.16
C GLU A 850 22.42 6.70 102.67
N LEU A 851 22.59 5.44 103.08
CA LEU A 851 22.58 5.03 104.49
C LEU A 851 23.89 5.33 105.26
N TYR A 852 25.03 5.56 104.59
CA TYR A 852 26.35 5.72 105.23
C TYR A 852 27.11 6.96 104.71
N VAL A 853 27.41 7.92 105.60
CA VAL A 853 28.30 9.08 105.33
C VAL A 853 29.68 8.80 105.95
N ASP A 854 30.75 8.86 105.14
CA ASP A 854 32.17 8.82 105.53
C ASP A 854 32.61 7.67 106.45
N GLY A 855 32.38 6.42 106.01
CA GLY A 855 33.23 5.29 106.38
C GLY A 855 33.11 4.73 107.81
N GLU A 856 32.18 5.23 108.63
CA GLU A 856 31.84 4.63 109.92
C GLU A 856 30.38 4.21 109.98
N ASN A 857 30.14 3.06 110.60
CA ASN A 857 28.90 2.30 110.72
C ASN A 857 27.81 3.08 111.51
N THR A 858 27.35 4.21 110.98
CA THR A 858 26.40 5.12 111.64
C THR A 858 25.22 5.39 110.70
N ILE A 859 24.07 4.80 111.02
CA ILE A 859 22.82 4.95 110.27
C ILE A 859 22.24 6.34 110.52
N ARG A 860 22.01 7.11 109.45
CA ARG A 860 21.30 8.40 109.50
C ARG A 860 19.78 8.13 109.47
N LEU A 861 19.13 8.19 110.64
CA LEU A 861 17.67 8.25 110.72
C LEU A 861 17.24 9.72 110.61
N GLY A 862 16.58 10.06 109.50
CA GLY A 862 15.95 11.35 109.23
C GLY A 862 15.06 11.24 108.01
#